data_AF-A0AA39KH65-F1
#
_entry.id   AF-A0AA39KH65-F1
#
_cell.length_a   1.000
_cell.length_b   1.000
_cell.length_c   1.000
_cell.angle_alpha   90.00
_cell.angle_beta   90.00
_cell.angle_gamma   90.00
#
_symmetry.space_group_name_H-M   'P 1'
#
loop_
_entity.id
_entity.type
_entity.pdbx_description
1 polymer ?
#
loop_
_entity_poly.entity_id
_entity_poly.type
_entity_poly.pdbx_seq_one_letter_code
_entity_poly.pdbx_strand_id
1 'polypeptide(L)'
;MPHNLNSSSANSANVGLNHQPYPPPQPYHHVNDGFQPEKEPVDFDTSHLRGAPAEVEALVHNIKDVAQQFLYHWRTFPIVLPPPLSSCTDGDADTLIRKKHHLRDLFVAPSFDELDAVAVDSKGEPRRLTNKQLESIRERGEFEVDSINFAGQTHRWRLSGLLQRGRDRRRETLLKDLALATRFLVVTAKARLVSHCFSVSQSLKALLTGLLRLLDIIIGVPSLQAQNLDGKIREERCRYLVAELVCRSEYEDSLELLCGFVRKQLRRATMEKFEVERESSQLLPVPVPFVFGTPSGTAVDLRLFSRDIIRKALPTLISILERETRGWFLHFRERLISELRAQKKPDEEIEQQVNEAVMREYLQRVYTSILSHPDILALGDGIAQLLVQQAQSVVLMHRAVENVQRKLTQTKESLRIRMENEHPVLSRIGPWIRDRMREAEANFIDECEWSAHEEALSLCSLQNLQQTVYFLNRDLTFMREREPVLLKELGKVKTPTRNFQWPTQIWLPRNWIVRRSFQGMSEIIPTVLSNTPTSITTPRADPSQAVFLVEREIVHTTTTRWPMWRWINYIARTWCWTWNAMFLFGVAVPWCSRVSLRALLLVEPFTPDLELSQLNGTLFPRKSSQTPTLCSRLIALWRHISKSRTHFETEPDTGFIGKGLTRHINRLWNYGFKGLLGTLGILFVFPIICIIASFSSLVIAFSAFLWMPLITLALHAFMALVMDLDTPELSRNQYLVVLEALAWNIGVQGCLQPIAALIVAIIICPIIAFLILTIAVIRYWIRVMWDTAMFHLVIKNRGRVPASDSFVVKRIAGPGLASDYYYQIRPEQALAAFEAKLELDELLAFQQETERLITQPQRDFTQFVEACFSPFATSLSKTRDPYKSLEKEARDLVSALHEKLDRRRKDLQTGLGVAVRSKIKLTTFDLKIVIQQAALMLERLYPTHVFARLIGSEDDFWENKGLGIGDWAGLAGLMYADIFSLDFLQPLDDTDTKFKLEPHPGVDLTRYTDMVHSTELGGVNGPDLLGAIYAPRGNIQVHSPYLEVSAFNPRAKQPSNSRKSDKRCDTTTNGLLTSSARSRRRTIGGTSTSDGRWQPWKREMRPYSVEKLLIPLPIPHPARIAVTIHNRDSEDPILLDSELCQNILRAIEESPGEMAIESINRYRGGCGDSSFDSVASQSSMSLETGLDKDNDTEETVNADKEGETYHWTLSNWGGDGGITRRRKNSGSIKVDLASPEDVTLDTDTTRVMFSTYGTTV
;
A
#
# COMPACT_ATOMS: atom_id res chain seq x y z
N MET A 1 51.79 -20.47 19.66
CA MET A 1 53.14 -19.88 19.89
C MET A 1 53.65 -19.36 18.56
N PRO A 2 54.34 -18.20 18.41
CA PRO A 2 55.22 -17.47 19.35
C PRO A 2 54.80 -15.98 19.59
N HIS A 3 55.15 -15.31 20.70
CA HIS A 3 56.37 -14.55 21.07
C HIS A 3 56.68 -13.24 20.30
N ASN A 4 56.45 -12.11 21.01
CA ASN A 4 57.42 -11.08 21.46
C ASN A 4 58.36 -10.37 20.46
N LEU A 5 58.27 -9.02 20.36
CA LEU A 5 59.26 -8.02 20.87
C LEU A 5 59.08 -6.59 20.28
N ASN A 6 58.66 -5.67 21.16
CA ASN A 6 59.14 -4.31 21.48
C ASN A 6 59.75 -3.30 20.46
N SER A 7 59.44 -2.03 20.83
CA SER A 7 60.16 -0.74 20.66
C SER A 7 59.85 0.09 19.41
N SER A 8 59.65 1.42 19.42
CA SER A 8 59.73 2.48 20.43
C SER A 8 59.25 3.85 19.85
N SER A 9 58.43 4.58 20.63
CA SER A 9 58.60 5.99 21.07
C SER A 9 58.25 7.18 20.16
N ALA A 10 57.32 8.04 20.60
CA ALA A 10 57.55 9.45 21.01
C ALA A 10 56.24 10.24 21.34
N ASN A 11 56.16 10.76 22.58
CA ASN A 11 55.66 12.07 23.09
C ASN A 11 54.50 12.79 22.35
N SER A 12 53.39 13.23 22.95
CA SER A 12 53.16 14.16 24.08
C SER A 12 51.62 14.45 24.12
N ALA A 13 50.89 14.86 25.16
CA ALA A 13 51.16 15.38 26.49
C ALA A 13 49.96 15.08 27.43
N ASN A 14 50.28 14.79 28.69
CA ASN A 14 49.36 14.69 29.83
C ASN A 14 48.92 16.07 30.33
N VAL A 15 47.68 16.19 30.79
CA VAL A 15 47.32 17.02 31.95
C VAL A 15 46.59 16.10 32.92
N GLY A 16 47.25 15.76 34.04
CA GLY A 16 46.71 14.91 35.09
C GLY A 16 46.02 15.72 36.19
N LEU A 17 45.05 15.10 36.86
CA LEU A 17 44.61 15.47 38.20
C LEU A 17 44.44 14.20 39.04
N ASN A 18 45.01 14.25 40.23
CA ASN A 18 45.27 13.16 41.16
C ASN A 18 44.01 12.46 41.69
N HIS A 19 43.98 11.12 41.66
CA HIS A 19 43.25 10.33 42.64
C HIS A 19 44.19 9.41 43.42
N GLN A 20 44.11 9.52 44.74
CA GLN A 20 44.81 8.66 45.69
C GLN A 20 44.32 7.21 45.58
N PRO A 21 45.19 6.21 45.82
CA PRO A 21 44.81 4.81 45.79
C PRO A 21 44.02 4.43 47.05
N TYR A 22 42.75 4.03 46.88
CA TYR A 22 42.04 3.22 47.86
C TYR A 22 42.51 1.75 47.77
N PRO A 23 42.52 1.00 48.88
CA PRO A 23 43.15 -0.32 48.94
C PRO A 23 42.39 -1.35 48.08
N PRO A 24 43.06 -2.44 47.66
CA PRO A 24 42.43 -3.46 46.85
C PRO A 24 41.23 -4.08 47.59
N PRO A 25 40.11 -4.38 46.90
CA PRO A 25 39.02 -5.13 47.50
C PRO A 25 39.54 -6.51 47.90
N GLN A 26 39.42 -6.83 49.19
CA GLN A 26 39.74 -8.17 49.70
C GLN A 26 38.84 -9.20 49.00
N PRO A 27 39.38 -10.36 48.60
CA PRO A 27 38.56 -11.45 48.10
C PRO A 27 37.62 -11.90 49.22
N TYR A 28 36.32 -11.92 48.94
CA TYR A 28 35.34 -12.53 49.83
C TYR A 28 35.75 -13.99 50.06
N HIS A 29 36.25 -14.28 51.25
CA HIS A 29 36.41 -15.64 51.73
C HIS A 29 35.04 -16.30 51.73
N HIS A 30 34.90 -17.35 50.93
CA HIS A 30 33.80 -18.31 51.01
C HIS A 30 33.69 -18.82 52.45
N VAL A 31 32.75 -18.27 53.23
CA VAL A 31 32.28 -18.87 54.46
C VAL A 31 30.99 -19.61 54.12
N ASN A 32 31.12 -20.86 53.67
CA ASN A 32 30.15 -21.95 53.85
C ASN A 32 30.59 -23.18 53.01
N ASP A 33 31.60 -23.92 53.49
CA ASP A 33 32.01 -25.20 52.90
C ASP A 33 31.01 -26.36 53.14
N GLY A 34 29.84 -26.09 53.74
CA GLY A 34 28.84 -27.10 54.12
C GLY A 34 27.61 -27.23 53.21
N PHE A 35 27.51 -26.51 52.10
CA PHE A 35 26.28 -26.44 51.26
C PHE A 35 26.52 -26.67 49.76
N GLN A 36 27.51 -27.48 49.39
CA GLN A 36 27.68 -27.87 47.98
C GLN A 36 26.74 -29.05 47.63
N PRO A 37 26.22 -29.11 46.39
CA PRO A 37 25.31 -30.18 46.00
C PRO A 37 26.03 -31.54 45.98
N GLU A 38 25.47 -32.53 46.67
CA GLU A 38 26.05 -33.87 46.78
C GLU A 38 25.59 -34.77 45.62
N LYS A 39 26.55 -35.40 44.94
CA LYS A 39 26.31 -36.33 43.83
C LYS A 39 26.29 -37.77 44.32
N GLU A 40 25.33 -38.55 43.84
CA GLU A 40 25.24 -40.00 44.09
C GLU A 40 25.15 -40.74 42.74
N PRO A 41 25.91 -41.83 42.52
CA PRO A 41 25.94 -42.51 41.23
C PRO A 41 24.58 -43.14 40.90
N VAL A 42 24.22 -43.16 39.61
CA VAL A 42 22.96 -43.78 39.17
C VAL A 42 23.10 -45.30 39.14
N ASP A 43 22.24 -46.01 39.86
CA ASP A 43 22.22 -47.47 39.86
C ASP A 43 21.52 -48.06 38.63
N PHE A 44 22.20 -49.00 37.97
CA PHE A 44 21.66 -49.73 36.81
C PHE A 44 21.38 -51.19 37.18
N ASP A 45 20.12 -51.62 37.04
CA ASP A 45 19.74 -53.02 37.23
C ASP A 45 20.09 -53.87 35.99
N THR A 46 21.01 -54.83 36.16
CA THR A 46 21.45 -55.77 35.12
C THR A 46 20.86 -57.17 35.29
N SER A 47 19.90 -57.35 36.21
CA SER A 47 19.29 -58.65 36.55
C SER A 47 18.66 -59.40 35.36
N HIS A 48 18.29 -58.69 34.29
CA HIS A 48 17.69 -59.23 33.07
C HIS A 48 18.65 -59.95 32.11
N LEU A 49 19.98 -59.93 32.36
CA LEU A 49 20.98 -60.55 31.48
C LEU A 49 21.14 -62.07 31.66
N ARG A 50 20.40 -62.69 32.59
CA ARG A 50 20.56 -64.09 32.98
C ARG A 50 20.36 -65.04 31.78
N GLY A 51 21.45 -65.60 31.25
CA GLY A 51 21.45 -66.53 30.12
C GLY A 51 22.04 -65.97 28.81
N ALA A 52 22.64 -64.77 28.84
CA ALA A 52 23.38 -64.23 27.71
C ALA A 52 24.78 -64.88 27.59
N PRO A 53 25.42 -64.86 26.41
CA PRO A 53 26.80 -65.33 26.24
C PRO A 53 27.76 -64.59 27.19
N ALA A 54 28.72 -65.30 27.79
CA ALA A 54 29.63 -64.75 28.80
C ALA A 54 30.39 -63.48 28.35
N GLU A 55 30.68 -63.38 27.05
CA GLU A 55 31.31 -62.19 26.44
C GLU A 55 30.41 -60.95 26.49
N VAL A 56 29.09 -61.12 26.33
CA VAL A 56 28.10 -60.04 26.38
C VAL A 56 27.84 -59.61 27.81
N GLU A 57 27.74 -60.57 28.75
CA GLU A 57 27.60 -60.26 30.18
C GLU A 57 28.81 -59.44 30.67
N ALA A 58 30.04 -59.83 30.30
CA ALA A 58 31.25 -59.08 30.65
C ALA A 58 31.27 -57.66 30.05
N LEU A 59 30.84 -57.50 28.79
CA LEU A 59 30.77 -56.19 28.15
C LEU A 59 29.75 -55.27 28.82
N VAL A 60 28.55 -55.78 29.14
CA VAL A 60 27.49 -54.98 29.79
C VAL A 60 27.88 -54.61 31.21
N HIS A 61 28.58 -55.48 31.94
CA HIS A 61 29.14 -55.13 33.24
C HIS A 61 30.21 -54.03 33.15
N ASN A 62 31.11 -54.09 32.17
CA ASN A 62 32.09 -53.01 31.95
C ASN A 62 31.41 -51.69 31.60
N ILE A 63 30.37 -51.71 30.74
CA ILE A 63 29.60 -50.51 30.40
C ILE A 63 28.86 -49.98 31.62
N LYS A 64 28.30 -50.86 32.47
CA LYS A 64 27.67 -50.47 33.74
C LYS A 64 28.67 -49.79 34.68
N ASP A 65 29.85 -50.36 34.87
CA ASP A 65 30.86 -49.80 35.77
C ASP A 65 31.31 -48.41 35.28
N VAL A 66 31.48 -48.24 33.97
CA VAL A 66 31.76 -46.93 33.36
C VAL A 66 30.56 -45.99 33.53
N ALA A 67 29.33 -46.45 33.29
CA ALA A 67 28.12 -45.64 33.45
C ALA A 67 27.96 -45.16 34.90
N GLN A 68 28.24 -46.00 35.90
CA GLN A 68 28.16 -45.63 37.32
C GLN A 68 29.30 -44.68 37.75
N GLN A 69 30.41 -44.64 37.02
CA GLN A 69 31.48 -43.66 37.25
C GLN A 69 31.15 -42.27 36.69
N PHE A 70 30.42 -42.20 35.59
CA PHE A 70 30.13 -40.94 34.88
C PHE A 70 28.73 -40.37 35.18
N LEU A 71 27.74 -41.21 35.48
CA LEU A 71 26.34 -40.82 35.66
C LEU A 71 25.96 -40.75 37.14
N TYR A 72 25.33 -39.65 37.52
CA TYR A 72 24.93 -39.35 38.89
C TYR A 72 23.53 -38.70 38.92
N HIS A 73 22.91 -38.69 40.09
CA HIS A 73 21.76 -37.85 40.41
C HIS A 73 22.10 -36.97 41.63
N TRP A 74 21.26 -35.98 41.96
CA TRP A 74 21.50 -35.13 43.11
C TRP A 74 20.94 -35.81 44.36
N ARG A 75 21.80 -36.17 45.31
CA ARG A 75 21.36 -36.70 46.61
C ARG A 75 20.76 -35.59 47.47
N THR A 76 21.44 -34.45 47.50
CA THR A 76 20.96 -33.22 48.11
C THR A 76 21.35 -32.03 47.22
N PHE A 77 20.37 -31.15 46.93
CA PHE A 77 20.59 -29.92 46.17
C PHE A 77 20.03 -28.73 46.96
N PRO A 78 20.84 -28.05 47.79
CA PRO A 78 20.36 -26.95 48.62
C PRO A 78 20.11 -25.69 47.78
N ILE A 79 18.85 -25.28 47.63
CA ILE A 79 18.48 -24.03 46.96
C ILE A 79 18.57 -22.87 47.96
N VAL A 80 19.70 -22.15 47.95
CA VAL A 80 19.96 -20.96 48.76
C VAL A 80 20.05 -19.76 47.82
N LEU A 81 19.13 -18.80 47.98
CA LEU A 81 19.14 -17.57 47.19
C LEU A 81 20.31 -16.66 47.60
N PRO A 82 20.83 -15.83 46.68
CA PRO A 82 21.76 -14.76 47.03
C PRO A 82 21.20 -13.89 48.17
N PRO A 83 22.05 -13.42 49.10
CA PRO A 83 21.62 -12.53 50.18
C PRO A 83 21.10 -11.19 49.62
N PRO A 84 20.16 -10.51 50.31
CA PRO A 84 19.73 -9.17 49.94
C PRO A 84 20.91 -8.21 49.79
N LEU A 85 20.97 -7.44 48.70
CA LEU A 85 22.00 -6.41 48.50
C LEU A 85 21.99 -5.36 49.62
N SER A 86 20.82 -5.13 50.22
CA SER A 86 20.60 -4.26 51.38
C SER A 86 21.23 -4.75 52.70
N SER A 87 21.64 -6.03 52.79
CA SER A 87 22.19 -6.64 54.02
C SER A 87 23.70 -6.91 53.97
N CYS A 88 24.33 -6.74 52.81
CA CYS A 88 25.74 -7.11 52.61
C CYS A 88 26.77 -6.08 53.08
N THR A 89 26.37 -4.94 53.67
CA THR A 89 27.30 -3.87 54.05
C THR A 89 27.47 -3.63 55.54
N ASP A 90 26.63 -4.20 56.40
CA ASP A 90 26.71 -3.95 57.84
C ASP A 90 27.30 -5.16 58.57
N GLY A 91 28.62 -5.11 58.77
CA GLY A 91 29.28 -5.95 59.76
C GLY A 91 29.01 -5.38 61.15
N ASP A 92 27.87 -5.71 61.74
CA ASP A 92 27.71 -5.79 63.20
C ASP A 92 26.42 -6.54 63.58
N ALA A 93 26.57 -7.45 64.53
CA ALA A 93 25.52 -8.35 65.00
C ALA A 93 24.57 -7.70 66.01
N ASP A 94 23.34 -8.21 66.02
CA ASP A 94 22.31 -8.13 67.06
C ASP A 94 21.72 -6.76 67.44
N THR A 95 20.48 -6.50 67.02
CA THR A 95 19.28 -6.59 67.89
C THR A 95 18.06 -5.88 67.27
N LEU A 96 16.89 -6.45 67.58
CA LEU A 96 15.52 -5.94 67.37
C LEU A 96 14.94 -6.07 65.96
N ILE A 97 13.78 -6.71 65.94
CA ILE A 97 12.88 -6.99 64.82
C ILE A 97 12.56 -5.67 64.09
N ARG A 98 13.43 -5.26 63.16
CA ARG A 98 13.09 -4.27 62.13
C ARG A 98 12.03 -4.91 61.26
N LYS A 99 10.80 -4.37 61.30
CA LYS A 99 9.75 -4.74 60.36
C LYS A 99 10.33 -4.60 58.95
N LYS A 100 10.34 -5.68 58.20
CA LYS A 100 10.79 -5.70 56.81
C LYS A 100 9.81 -4.80 56.02
N HIS A 101 10.22 -3.59 55.67
CA HIS A 101 9.40 -2.65 54.92
C HIS A 101 9.32 -3.08 53.46
N HIS A 102 8.14 -3.00 52.85
CA HIS A 102 7.95 -3.36 51.45
C HIS A 102 8.30 -2.15 50.55
N LEU A 103 8.88 -2.40 49.37
CA LEU A 103 9.22 -1.36 48.38
C LEU A 103 8.01 -0.50 47.96
N ARG A 104 6.79 -1.01 48.19
CA ARG A 104 5.51 -0.31 47.94
C ARG A 104 5.30 0.94 48.80
N ASP A 105 5.95 1.04 49.95
CA ASP A 105 5.77 2.16 50.89
C ASP A 105 6.65 3.38 50.53
N LEU A 106 7.45 3.28 49.46
CA LEU A 106 8.34 4.36 48.98
C LEU A 106 7.62 5.47 48.21
N PHE A 107 6.43 5.25 47.66
CA PHE A 107 5.77 6.20 46.75
C PHE A 107 4.35 6.55 47.21
N VAL A 108 4.19 7.57 48.06
CA VAL A 108 2.87 8.04 48.55
C VAL A 108 2.44 9.29 47.78
N ALA A 109 1.30 9.21 47.06
CA ALA A 109 0.78 10.32 46.25
C ALA A 109 0.03 11.37 47.10
N PRO A 110 0.21 12.67 46.82
CA PRO A 110 -0.55 13.73 47.49
C PRO A 110 -2.02 13.74 47.06
N SER A 111 -2.91 14.14 47.96
CA SER A 111 -4.35 14.25 47.66
C SER A 111 -4.64 15.51 46.84
N PHE A 112 -5.33 15.34 45.71
CA PHE A 112 -5.82 16.44 44.86
C PHE A 112 -7.06 17.16 45.44
N ASP A 113 -7.61 16.65 46.54
CA ASP A 113 -8.80 17.19 47.22
C ASP A 113 -8.43 18.36 48.15
N GLU A 114 -7.99 19.49 47.58
CA GLU A 114 -7.58 20.69 48.33
C GLU A 114 -8.63 21.82 48.34
N LEU A 115 -9.65 21.72 47.49
CA LEU A 115 -10.53 22.85 47.17
C LEU A 115 -11.35 23.36 48.37
N ASP A 116 -11.72 22.47 49.28
CA ASP A 116 -12.42 22.83 50.51
C ASP A 116 -11.55 23.70 51.43
N ALA A 117 -10.23 23.48 51.43
CA ALA A 117 -9.28 24.30 52.17
C ALA A 117 -9.02 25.65 51.47
N VAL A 118 -8.97 25.68 50.14
CA VAL A 118 -8.73 26.91 49.34
C VAL A 118 -9.89 27.91 49.45
N ALA A 119 -11.11 27.42 49.60
CA ALA A 119 -12.31 28.25 49.66
C ALA A 119 -12.53 28.95 51.02
N VAL A 120 -11.75 28.58 52.04
CA VAL A 120 -11.95 28.99 53.45
C VAL A 120 -10.76 29.82 53.94
N ASP A 121 -11.02 30.87 54.72
CA ASP A 121 -10.00 31.70 55.35
C ASP A 121 -9.48 31.06 56.66
N SER A 122 -8.37 31.57 57.20
CA SER A 122 -7.73 31.14 58.47
C SER A 122 -8.66 31.06 59.69
N LYS A 123 -9.86 31.64 59.62
CA LYS A 123 -10.90 31.65 60.66
C LYS A 123 -12.07 30.69 60.40
N GLY A 124 -12.04 29.91 59.32
CA GLY A 124 -13.11 28.98 58.95
C GLY A 124 -14.26 29.59 58.12
N GLU A 125 -14.17 30.86 57.72
CA GLU A 125 -15.20 31.53 56.89
C GLU A 125 -14.87 31.53 55.39
N PRO A 126 -15.87 31.55 54.48
CA PRO A 126 -15.62 31.49 53.04
C PRO A 126 -14.98 32.79 52.48
N ARG A 127 -13.90 32.64 51.70
CA ARG A 127 -13.06 33.73 51.20
C ARG A 127 -13.76 34.61 50.14
N ARG A 128 -13.68 35.94 50.29
CA ARG A 128 -14.22 36.93 49.32
C ARG A 128 -13.28 37.16 48.14
N LEU A 129 -13.83 37.54 46.98
CA LEU A 129 -13.05 37.84 45.77
C LEU A 129 -12.25 39.17 45.88
N THR A 130 -11.05 39.19 45.31
CA THR A 130 -10.14 40.35 45.27
C THR A 130 -10.53 41.32 44.15
N ASN A 131 -10.17 42.61 44.25
CA ASN A 131 -10.44 43.62 43.21
C ASN A 131 -9.89 43.23 41.83
N LYS A 132 -8.67 42.65 41.76
CA LYS A 132 -8.08 42.14 40.51
C LYS A 132 -8.92 41.02 39.86
N GLN A 133 -9.48 40.12 40.69
CA GLN A 133 -10.37 39.03 40.24
C GLN A 133 -11.73 39.59 39.76
N LEU A 134 -12.25 40.64 40.40
CA LEU A 134 -13.49 41.30 39.97
C LEU A 134 -13.33 42.01 38.62
N GLU A 135 -12.17 42.63 38.36
CA GLU A 135 -11.85 43.23 37.06
C GLU A 135 -11.70 42.16 35.96
N SER A 136 -11.00 41.06 36.23
CA SER A 136 -10.87 39.96 35.26
C SER A 136 -12.23 39.32 34.91
N ILE A 137 -13.14 39.20 35.88
CA ILE A 137 -14.52 38.76 35.67
C ILE A 137 -15.27 39.74 34.76
N ARG A 138 -15.06 41.05 34.91
CA ARG A 138 -15.70 42.07 34.09
C ARG A 138 -15.24 42.03 32.63
N GLU A 139 -13.95 41.79 32.40
CA GLU A 139 -13.36 41.76 31.06
C GLU A 139 -13.64 40.43 30.33
N ARG A 140 -13.38 39.29 31.01
CA ARG A 140 -13.34 37.95 30.38
C ARG A 140 -14.37 36.96 30.93
N GLY A 141 -15.00 37.26 32.07
CA GLY A 141 -15.91 36.34 32.77
C GLY A 141 -15.19 35.22 33.51
N GLU A 142 -13.90 35.41 33.82
CA GLU A 142 -13.01 34.41 34.42
C GLU A 142 -12.17 35.04 35.54
N PHE A 143 -11.79 34.24 36.53
CA PHE A 143 -10.85 34.64 37.58
C PHE A 143 -9.94 33.50 38.00
N GLU A 144 -8.80 33.83 38.61
CA GLU A 144 -7.74 32.91 39.01
C GLU A 144 -7.55 32.94 40.53
N VAL A 145 -7.32 31.77 41.15
CA VAL A 145 -7.15 31.58 42.60
C VAL A 145 -5.93 30.69 42.86
N ASP A 146 -5.04 31.09 43.75
CA ASP A 146 -3.82 30.33 44.07
C ASP A 146 -4.14 29.01 44.81
N SER A 147 -3.37 27.95 44.51
CA SER A 147 -3.45 26.63 45.16
C SER A 147 -2.70 26.59 46.51
N ILE A 148 -3.12 25.73 47.44
CA ILE A 148 -2.50 25.55 48.77
C ILE A 148 -1.51 24.39 48.78
N ASN A 149 -1.91 23.23 48.27
CA ASN A 149 -1.06 22.05 48.17
C ASN A 149 0.00 22.19 47.06
N PHE A 150 -0.21 23.09 46.09
CA PHE A 150 0.65 23.26 44.91
C PHE A 150 1.08 24.72 44.71
N ALA A 151 2.21 25.09 45.32
CA ALA A 151 2.76 26.45 45.26
C ALA A 151 3.07 26.91 43.82
N GLY A 152 2.64 28.13 43.46
CA GLY A 152 2.88 28.74 42.14
C GLY A 152 1.84 28.41 41.06
N GLN A 153 0.88 27.53 41.35
CA GLN A 153 -0.22 27.21 40.43
C GLN A 153 -1.53 27.91 40.83
N THR A 154 -2.36 28.22 39.83
CA THR A 154 -3.67 28.86 40.04
C THR A 154 -4.81 28.05 39.44
N HIS A 155 -5.90 27.92 40.17
CA HIS A 155 -7.19 27.45 39.67
C HIS A 155 -7.91 28.57 38.91
N ARG A 156 -8.18 28.37 37.62
CA ARG A 156 -8.93 29.29 36.77
C ARG A 156 -10.39 28.88 36.68
N TRP A 157 -11.27 29.79 37.09
CA TRP A 157 -12.70 29.57 37.18
C TRP A 157 -13.46 30.39 36.14
N ARG A 158 -14.44 29.76 35.47
CA ARG A 158 -15.41 30.39 34.57
C ARG A 158 -16.71 30.63 35.30
N LEU A 159 -17.24 31.84 35.22
CA LEU A 159 -18.65 32.05 35.54
C LEU A 159 -19.53 31.50 34.44
N SER A 160 -20.69 30.99 34.83
CA SER A 160 -21.69 30.54 33.89
C SER A 160 -22.15 31.69 33.00
N GLY A 161 -22.51 31.35 31.76
CA GLY A 161 -23.06 32.33 30.83
C GLY A 161 -24.35 32.97 31.33
N LEU A 162 -24.99 32.46 32.40
CA LEU A 162 -26.13 33.10 33.02
C LEU A 162 -25.73 34.24 33.96
N LEU A 163 -24.61 34.16 34.67
CA LEU A 163 -24.15 35.24 35.55
C LEU A 163 -23.42 36.34 34.79
N GLN A 164 -22.25 36.05 34.22
CA GLN A 164 -21.42 37.06 33.58
C GLN A 164 -20.52 36.47 32.50
N ARG A 165 -20.59 37.03 31.29
CA ARG A 165 -19.86 36.50 30.12
C ARG A 165 -18.55 37.23 29.82
N GLY A 166 -18.42 38.49 30.27
CA GLY A 166 -17.25 39.35 30.02
C GLY A 166 -17.39 40.26 28.79
N ARG A 167 -16.81 41.45 28.85
CA ARG A 167 -16.85 42.47 27.79
C ARG A 167 -16.29 41.96 26.45
N ASP A 168 -15.13 41.31 26.47
CA ASP A 168 -14.44 40.92 25.23
C ASP A 168 -15.16 39.78 24.51
N ARG A 169 -15.65 38.81 25.27
CA ARG A 169 -16.44 37.69 24.73
C ARG A 169 -17.77 38.14 24.15
N ARG A 170 -18.41 39.15 24.74
CA ARG A 170 -19.62 39.75 24.14
C ARG A 170 -19.33 40.41 22.80
N ARG A 171 -18.22 41.16 22.72
CA ARG A 171 -17.77 41.77 21.47
C ARG A 171 -17.47 40.69 20.43
N GLU A 172 -16.81 39.61 20.84
CA GLU A 172 -16.53 38.46 19.97
C GLU A 172 -17.82 37.78 19.47
N THR A 173 -18.83 37.60 20.34
CA THR A 173 -20.13 37.05 19.91
C THR A 173 -20.84 37.96 18.92
N LEU A 174 -20.83 39.28 19.13
CA LEU A 174 -21.40 40.24 18.19
C LEU A 174 -20.70 40.18 16.83
N LEU A 175 -19.37 40.08 16.81
CA LEU A 175 -18.59 39.94 15.58
C LEU A 175 -18.87 38.60 14.87
N LYS A 176 -19.11 37.51 15.61
CA LYS A 176 -19.53 36.22 15.05
C LYS A 176 -20.94 36.28 14.45
N ASP A 177 -21.89 36.93 15.12
CA ASP A 177 -23.23 37.12 14.59
C ASP A 177 -23.23 38.04 13.35
N LEU A 178 -22.42 39.10 13.36
CA LEU A 178 -22.23 40.00 12.22
C LEU A 178 -21.58 39.26 11.04
N ALA A 179 -20.59 38.41 11.30
CA ALA A 179 -19.99 37.53 10.30
C ALA A 179 -21.03 36.54 9.73
N LEU A 180 -21.92 36.00 10.56
CA LEU A 180 -23.01 35.13 10.10
C LEU A 180 -24.01 35.88 9.21
N ALA A 181 -24.41 37.10 9.58
CA ALA A 181 -25.31 37.92 8.75
C ALA A 181 -24.66 38.29 7.41
N THR A 182 -23.42 38.77 7.42
CA THR A 182 -22.66 39.14 6.21
C THR A 182 -22.35 37.96 5.32
N ARG A 183 -22.17 36.75 5.88
CA ARG A 183 -22.02 35.50 5.09
C ARG A 183 -23.18 35.28 4.12
N PHE A 184 -24.42 35.59 4.53
CA PHE A 184 -25.58 35.37 3.66
C PHE A 184 -25.58 36.32 2.45
N LEU A 185 -25.10 37.55 2.63
CA LEU A 185 -25.01 38.56 1.58
C LEU A 185 -23.82 38.32 0.65
N VAL A 186 -22.62 38.18 1.21
CA VAL A 186 -21.38 38.16 0.43
C VAL A 186 -21.10 36.80 -0.19
N VAL A 187 -21.41 35.70 0.51
CA VAL A 187 -21.09 34.35 0.06
C VAL A 187 -22.30 33.68 -0.56
N THR A 188 -23.40 33.53 0.19
CA THR A 188 -24.52 32.70 -0.31
C THR A 188 -25.29 33.37 -1.44
N ALA A 189 -25.57 34.68 -1.37
CA ALA A 189 -26.24 35.38 -2.47
C ALA A 189 -25.40 35.38 -3.75
N LYS A 190 -24.09 35.69 -3.66
CA LYS A 190 -23.16 35.57 -4.79
C LYS A 190 -23.12 34.15 -5.36
N ALA A 191 -23.10 33.13 -4.50
CA ALA A 191 -23.09 31.73 -4.94
C ALA A 191 -24.38 31.37 -5.73
N ARG A 192 -25.55 31.91 -5.37
CA ARG A 192 -26.79 31.69 -6.13
C ARG A 192 -26.76 32.33 -7.53
N LEU A 193 -25.89 33.31 -7.78
CA LEU A 193 -25.74 33.90 -9.10
C LEU A 193 -24.76 33.11 -9.99
N VAL A 194 -23.55 32.82 -9.48
CA VAL A 194 -22.41 32.38 -10.33
C VAL A 194 -21.85 30.99 -9.99
N SER A 195 -22.30 30.33 -8.91
CA SER A 195 -21.72 29.05 -8.46
C SER A 195 -21.91 27.88 -9.43
N HIS A 196 -21.23 26.77 -9.19
CA HIS A 196 -21.34 25.51 -9.95
C HIS A 196 -22.58 24.68 -9.57
N CYS A 197 -23.20 24.94 -8.43
CA CYS A 197 -24.36 24.20 -7.94
C CYS A 197 -25.46 25.16 -7.45
N PHE A 198 -26.70 24.91 -7.88
CA PHE A 198 -27.89 25.70 -7.57
C PHE A 198 -27.63 27.22 -7.75
N SER A 199 -27.49 27.60 -9.02
CA SER A 199 -27.21 28.97 -9.44
C SER A 199 -27.90 29.32 -10.77
N VAL A 200 -27.96 30.62 -11.08
CA VAL A 200 -28.47 31.12 -12.37
C VAL A 200 -27.57 30.70 -13.52
N SER A 201 -26.24 30.79 -13.35
CA SER A 201 -25.27 30.37 -14.38
C SER A 201 -25.39 28.88 -14.71
N GLN A 202 -25.61 28.02 -13.71
CA GLN A 202 -25.78 26.59 -13.90
C GLN A 202 -27.14 26.26 -14.55
N SER A 203 -28.18 27.03 -14.24
CA SER A 203 -29.49 26.90 -14.89
C SER A 203 -29.40 27.14 -16.39
N LEU A 204 -28.69 28.18 -16.82
CA LEU A 204 -28.48 28.46 -18.25
C LEU A 204 -27.75 27.31 -18.95
N LYS A 205 -26.71 26.76 -18.31
CA LYS A 205 -25.97 25.58 -18.82
C LYS A 205 -26.85 24.33 -18.89
N ALA A 206 -27.66 24.08 -17.86
CA ALA A 206 -28.58 22.95 -17.82
C ALA A 206 -29.67 23.05 -18.89
N LEU A 207 -30.21 24.25 -19.13
CA LEU A 207 -31.20 24.51 -20.16
C LEU A 207 -30.62 24.26 -21.56
N LEU A 208 -29.42 24.78 -21.85
CA LEU A 208 -28.72 24.52 -23.11
C LEU A 208 -28.43 23.03 -23.30
N THR A 209 -27.98 22.35 -22.23
CA THR A 209 -27.70 20.90 -22.25
C THR A 209 -28.98 20.09 -22.48
N GLY A 210 -30.09 20.46 -21.84
CA GLY A 210 -31.39 19.82 -22.02
C GLY A 210 -31.92 19.98 -23.45
N LEU A 211 -31.83 21.18 -24.02
CA LEU A 211 -32.21 21.45 -25.42
C LEU A 211 -31.35 20.63 -26.40
N LEU A 212 -30.04 20.60 -26.21
CA LEU A 212 -29.13 19.81 -27.05
C LEU A 212 -29.41 18.30 -26.93
N ARG A 213 -29.78 17.81 -25.74
CA ARG A 213 -30.18 16.40 -25.55
C ARG A 213 -31.49 16.07 -26.26
N LEU A 214 -32.49 16.94 -26.23
CA LEU A 214 -33.73 16.73 -26.98
C LEU A 214 -33.48 16.72 -28.49
N LEU A 215 -32.66 17.65 -28.96
CA LEU A 215 -32.24 17.68 -30.37
C LEU A 215 -31.48 16.41 -30.75
N ASP A 216 -30.61 15.91 -29.87
CA ASP A 216 -29.88 14.64 -30.07
C ASP A 216 -30.80 13.43 -30.13
N ILE A 217 -31.86 13.36 -29.31
CA ILE A 217 -32.80 12.24 -29.34
C ILE A 217 -33.61 12.24 -30.64
N ILE A 218 -34.06 13.41 -31.10
CA ILE A 218 -34.94 13.53 -32.28
C ILE A 218 -34.16 13.37 -33.59
N ILE A 219 -32.99 14.00 -33.67
CA ILE A 219 -32.20 14.07 -34.92
C ILE A 219 -30.98 13.17 -34.81
N GLY A 220 -30.25 13.18 -33.69
CA GLY A 220 -28.91 12.60 -33.58
C GLY A 220 -27.88 13.67 -33.92
N VAL A 221 -27.45 14.40 -32.89
CA VAL A 221 -26.41 15.43 -32.99
C VAL A 221 -25.06 14.73 -33.12
N PRO A 222 -24.15 15.21 -33.99
CA PRO A 222 -22.82 14.62 -34.12
C PRO A 222 -22.09 14.53 -32.77
N SER A 223 -21.72 13.31 -32.39
CA SER A 223 -20.93 13.05 -31.18
C SER A 223 -19.51 12.70 -31.59
N LEU A 224 -18.60 13.66 -31.41
CA LEU A 224 -17.19 13.51 -31.76
C LEU A 224 -16.33 13.69 -30.51
N GLN A 225 -15.39 12.78 -30.30
CA GLN A 225 -14.44 12.83 -29.19
C GLN A 225 -13.01 12.74 -29.72
N ALA A 226 -12.10 13.54 -29.14
CA ALA A 226 -10.67 13.33 -29.35
C ALA A 226 -10.25 12.14 -28.49
N GLN A 227 -10.27 10.93 -29.06
CA GLN A 227 -9.86 9.72 -28.36
C GLN A 227 -8.39 9.80 -27.96
N ASN A 228 -8.11 9.44 -26.70
CA ASN A 228 -6.77 9.39 -26.11
C ASN A 228 -5.93 10.67 -26.31
N LEU A 229 -6.55 11.86 -26.19
CA LEU A 229 -5.83 13.14 -26.33
C LEU A 229 -4.60 13.23 -25.41
N ASP A 230 -4.76 12.95 -24.11
CA ASP A 230 -3.66 12.97 -23.14
C ASP A 230 -2.59 11.91 -23.44
N GLY A 231 -3.02 10.76 -23.98
CA GLY A 231 -2.12 9.69 -24.41
C GLY A 231 -1.25 10.13 -25.58
N LYS A 232 -1.87 10.76 -26.59
CA LYS A 232 -1.19 11.31 -27.76
C LYS A 232 -0.25 12.46 -27.39
N ILE A 233 -0.67 13.36 -26.50
CA ILE A 233 0.20 14.45 -26.03
C ILE A 233 1.41 13.90 -25.28
N ARG A 234 1.21 12.87 -24.44
CA ARG A 234 2.32 12.21 -23.74
C ARG A 234 3.27 11.51 -24.71
N GLU A 235 2.73 10.87 -25.74
CA GLU A 235 3.54 10.24 -26.78
C GLU A 235 4.35 11.27 -27.57
N GLU A 236 3.73 12.38 -27.98
CA GLU A 236 4.42 13.51 -28.63
C GLU A 236 5.45 14.17 -27.71
N ARG A 237 5.18 14.28 -26.40
CA ARG A 237 6.14 14.74 -25.39
C ARG A 237 7.38 13.83 -25.38
N CYS A 238 7.18 12.51 -25.29
CA CYS A 238 8.27 11.54 -25.31
C CYS A 238 9.08 11.61 -26.61
N ARG A 239 8.41 11.75 -27.77
CA ARG A 239 9.08 11.93 -29.09
C ARG A 239 9.90 13.22 -29.13
N TYR A 240 9.33 14.33 -28.67
CA TYR A 240 10.00 15.62 -28.68
C TYR A 240 11.25 15.65 -27.79
N LEU A 241 11.25 14.95 -26.65
CA LEU A 241 12.42 14.85 -25.77
C LEU A 241 13.64 14.19 -26.44
N VAL A 242 13.44 13.35 -27.44
CA VAL A 242 14.52 12.57 -28.07
C VAL A 242 14.76 12.92 -29.55
N ALA A 243 13.93 13.79 -30.14
CA ALA A 243 13.93 14.09 -31.57
C ALA A 243 15.28 14.60 -32.13
N GLU A 244 16.09 15.28 -31.33
CA GLU A 244 17.41 15.81 -31.73
C GLU A 244 18.59 14.89 -31.36
N LEU A 245 18.34 13.74 -30.75
CA LEU A 245 19.39 12.77 -30.48
C LEU A 245 19.91 12.18 -31.79
N VAL A 246 21.20 11.88 -31.83
CA VAL A 246 21.90 11.27 -32.96
C VAL A 246 22.58 9.99 -32.47
N CYS A 247 22.59 8.94 -33.30
CA CYS A 247 23.37 7.74 -32.98
C CYS A 247 24.87 8.05 -33.15
N ARG A 248 25.71 7.61 -32.21
CA ARG A 248 27.16 7.70 -32.39
C ARG A 248 27.61 6.67 -33.43
N SER A 249 28.66 6.98 -34.19
CA SER A 249 29.23 6.08 -35.21
C SER A 249 29.61 4.70 -34.68
N GLU A 250 29.94 4.60 -33.38
CA GLU A 250 30.26 3.34 -32.70
C GLU A 250 29.07 2.38 -32.57
N TYR A 251 27.83 2.88 -32.62
CA TYR A 251 26.59 2.12 -32.40
C TYR A 251 25.67 2.10 -33.62
N GLU A 252 26.15 2.56 -34.78
CA GLU A 252 25.41 2.58 -36.03
C GLU A 252 25.05 1.16 -36.49
N ASP A 253 25.98 0.21 -36.41
CA ASP A 253 25.74 -1.21 -36.71
C ASP A 253 24.64 -1.81 -35.80
N SER A 254 24.63 -1.43 -34.51
CA SER A 254 23.62 -1.90 -33.56
C SER A 254 22.24 -1.31 -33.85
N LEU A 255 22.19 -0.05 -34.30
CA LEU A 255 20.97 0.62 -34.74
C LEU A 255 20.39 -0.08 -35.97
N GLU A 256 21.21 -0.36 -36.99
CA GLU A 256 20.78 -1.07 -38.20
C GLU A 256 20.29 -2.49 -37.88
N LEU A 257 21.02 -3.22 -37.03
CA LEU A 257 20.63 -4.59 -36.65
C LEU A 257 19.31 -4.61 -35.89
N LEU A 258 19.08 -3.67 -34.97
CA LEU A 258 17.83 -3.53 -34.23
C LEU A 258 16.66 -3.17 -35.16
N CYS A 259 16.84 -2.17 -36.02
CA CYS A 259 15.79 -1.74 -36.96
C CYS A 259 15.50 -2.81 -38.01
N GLY A 260 16.52 -3.50 -38.52
CA GLY A 260 16.41 -4.65 -39.40
C GLY A 260 15.67 -5.80 -38.74
N PHE A 261 15.95 -6.08 -37.47
CA PHE A 261 15.22 -7.06 -36.66
C PHE A 261 13.76 -6.66 -36.46
N VAL A 262 13.46 -5.43 -36.04
CA VAL A 262 12.07 -4.96 -35.85
C VAL A 262 11.29 -5.04 -37.16
N ARG A 263 11.91 -4.66 -38.29
CA ARG A 263 11.29 -4.78 -39.61
C ARG A 263 11.06 -6.24 -40.00
N LYS A 264 12.01 -7.15 -39.72
CA LYS A 264 11.86 -8.60 -39.93
C LYS A 264 10.74 -9.16 -39.05
N GLN A 265 10.64 -8.75 -37.79
CA GLN A 265 9.58 -9.19 -36.89
C GLN A 265 8.22 -8.63 -37.25
N LEU A 266 8.14 -7.39 -37.75
CA LEU A 266 6.89 -6.85 -38.29
C LEU A 266 6.45 -7.63 -39.53
N ARG A 267 7.38 -7.93 -40.44
CA ARG A 267 7.09 -8.80 -41.60
C ARG A 267 6.66 -10.19 -41.13
N ARG A 268 7.38 -10.81 -40.21
CA ARG A 268 7.03 -12.10 -39.60
C ARG A 268 5.66 -12.05 -38.92
N ALA A 269 5.35 -10.99 -38.18
CA ALA A 269 4.06 -10.81 -37.52
C ALA A 269 2.89 -10.67 -38.49
N THR A 270 3.15 -10.13 -39.68
CA THR A 270 2.16 -10.13 -40.76
C THR A 270 2.10 -11.47 -41.50
N MET A 271 3.20 -12.24 -41.52
CA MET A 271 3.34 -13.45 -42.34
C MET A 271 3.01 -14.76 -41.59
N GLU A 272 3.18 -14.79 -40.27
CA GLU A 272 3.10 -15.95 -39.37
C GLU A 272 2.07 -15.71 -38.26
N LYS A 273 1.58 -16.77 -37.58
CA LYS A 273 0.76 -16.63 -36.37
C LYS A 273 1.65 -16.17 -35.20
N PHE A 274 1.94 -14.88 -35.17
CA PHE A 274 2.86 -14.28 -34.23
C PHE A 274 2.20 -14.02 -32.88
N GLU A 275 2.40 -14.95 -31.96
CA GLU A 275 2.05 -14.78 -30.55
C GLU A 275 3.21 -14.06 -29.85
N VAL A 276 3.10 -12.73 -29.73
CA VAL A 276 4.14 -11.85 -29.17
C VAL A 276 4.72 -12.42 -27.86
N GLU A 277 3.87 -12.92 -26.96
CA GLU A 277 4.29 -13.44 -25.65
C GLU A 277 5.08 -14.75 -25.76
N ARG A 278 4.68 -15.65 -26.68
CA ARG A 278 5.35 -16.94 -26.87
C ARG A 278 6.68 -16.79 -27.61
N GLU A 279 6.70 -15.94 -28.63
CA GLU A 279 7.91 -15.66 -29.39
C GLU A 279 8.91 -14.82 -28.61
N SER A 280 8.46 -13.90 -27.74
CA SER A 280 9.34 -13.09 -26.87
C SER A 280 10.23 -13.93 -25.95
N SER A 281 9.78 -15.14 -25.60
CA SER A 281 10.53 -16.11 -24.79
C SER A 281 11.65 -16.80 -25.57
N GLN A 282 11.58 -16.77 -26.91
CA GLN A 282 12.48 -17.46 -27.84
C GLN A 282 13.36 -16.48 -28.64
N LEU A 283 13.26 -15.18 -28.38
CA LEU A 283 14.07 -14.16 -29.04
C LEU A 283 15.52 -14.23 -28.59
N LEU A 284 16.44 -14.41 -29.55
CA LEU A 284 17.86 -14.13 -29.34
C LEU A 284 18.03 -12.67 -28.87
N PRO A 285 18.96 -12.38 -27.94
CA PRO A 285 19.19 -11.03 -27.47
C PRO A 285 19.66 -10.15 -28.64
N VAL A 286 18.84 -9.16 -29.01
CA VAL A 286 19.17 -8.17 -30.03
C VAL A 286 19.91 -7.01 -29.35
N PRO A 287 21.08 -6.57 -29.85
CA PRO A 287 21.81 -5.47 -29.27
C PRO A 287 21.01 -4.17 -29.42
N VAL A 288 20.80 -3.47 -28.30
CA VAL A 288 20.12 -2.17 -28.26
C VAL A 288 21.18 -1.08 -28.04
N PRO A 289 21.21 -0.01 -28.84
CA PRO A 289 22.10 1.11 -28.59
C PRO A 289 21.61 1.89 -27.36
N PHE A 290 22.45 2.00 -26.32
CA PHE A 290 22.13 2.71 -25.07
C PHE A 290 22.76 4.10 -24.96
N VAL A 291 23.70 4.45 -25.85
CA VAL A 291 24.44 5.71 -25.82
C VAL A 291 24.14 6.53 -27.07
N PHE A 292 23.74 7.79 -26.89
CA PHE A 292 23.38 8.72 -27.96
C PHE A 292 24.16 10.02 -27.85
N GLY A 293 24.23 10.79 -28.94
CA GLY A 293 24.80 12.14 -28.96
C GLY A 293 23.71 13.20 -28.98
N THR A 294 23.91 14.28 -28.22
CA THR A 294 23.17 15.54 -28.42
C THR A 294 23.77 16.34 -29.59
N PRO A 295 23.05 17.32 -30.17
CA PRO A 295 23.62 18.23 -31.17
C PRO A 295 24.83 19.03 -30.66
N SER A 296 24.91 19.24 -29.35
CA SER A 296 26.05 19.90 -28.68
C SER A 296 27.30 19.02 -28.54
N GLY A 297 27.25 17.76 -28.97
CA GLY A 297 28.33 16.78 -28.84
C GLY A 297 28.37 16.04 -27.49
N THR A 298 27.56 16.45 -26.51
CA THR A 298 27.46 15.79 -25.20
C THR A 298 26.89 14.36 -25.34
N ALA A 299 27.51 13.39 -24.68
CA ALA A 299 27.03 12.00 -24.62
C ALA A 299 25.82 11.87 -23.69
N VAL A 300 24.78 11.16 -24.14
CA VAL A 300 23.62 10.78 -23.35
C VAL A 300 23.68 9.28 -23.13
N ASP A 301 23.89 8.86 -21.89
CA ASP A 301 24.03 7.45 -21.53
C ASP A 301 22.75 6.96 -20.84
N LEU A 302 22.07 6.02 -21.48
CA LEU A 302 20.80 5.45 -21.02
C LEU A 302 20.94 3.99 -20.59
N ARG A 303 22.15 3.50 -20.30
CA ARG A 303 22.38 2.11 -19.86
C ARG A 303 21.56 1.71 -18.63
N LEU A 304 21.21 2.66 -17.75
CA LEU A 304 20.33 2.44 -16.60
C LEU A 304 18.89 2.03 -16.96
N PHE A 305 18.46 2.16 -18.23
CA PHE A 305 17.15 1.65 -18.68
C PHE A 305 17.16 0.12 -18.88
N SER A 306 18.34 -0.50 -18.95
CA SER A 306 18.47 -1.95 -19.01
C SER A 306 18.03 -2.59 -17.70
N ARG A 307 17.22 -3.65 -17.79
CA ARG A 307 16.70 -4.33 -16.60
C ARG A 307 17.79 -5.11 -15.87
N ASP A 308 18.79 -5.62 -16.60
CA ASP A 308 19.83 -6.48 -16.05
C ASP A 308 20.84 -5.72 -15.20
N ILE A 309 21.25 -4.51 -15.61
CA ILE A 309 22.14 -3.66 -14.80
C ILE A 309 21.45 -3.28 -13.48
N ILE A 310 20.20 -2.81 -13.54
CA ILE A 310 19.45 -2.45 -12.33
C ILE A 310 19.20 -3.67 -11.45
N ARG A 311 18.84 -4.83 -12.01
CA ARG A 311 18.63 -6.07 -11.25
C ARG A 311 19.89 -6.53 -10.53
N LYS A 312 21.06 -6.44 -11.17
CA LYS A 312 22.36 -6.80 -10.56
C LYS A 312 22.81 -5.77 -9.51
N ALA A 313 22.57 -4.48 -9.74
CA ALA A 313 22.92 -3.41 -8.79
C ALA A 313 22.02 -3.36 -7.55
N LEU A 314 20.75 -3.79 -7.65
CA LEU A 314 19.73 -3.59 -6.62
C LEU A 314 20.12 -4.15 -5.23
N PRO A 315 20.59 -5.40 -5.08
CA PRO A 315 20.92 -5.96 -3.77
C PRO A 315 22.07 -5.18 -3.10
N THR A 316 23.08 -4.80 -3.88
CA THR A 316 24.22 -4.00 -3.41
C THR A 316 23.79 -2.60 -3.00
N LEU A 317 22.90 -1.95 -3.76
CA LEU A 317 22.35 -0.64 -3.42
C LEU A 317 21.56 -0.67 -2.10
N ILE A 318 20.75 -1.70 -1.87
CA ILE A 318 19.99 -1.86 -0.62
C ILE A 318 20.95 -2.01 0.57
N SER A 319 21.97 -2.86 0.43
CA SER A 319 23.03 -3.02 1.44
C SER A 319 23.74 -1.71 1.78
N ILE A 320 24.11 -0.91 0.78
CA ILE A 320 24.75 0.40 0.99
C ILE A 320 23.79 1.35 1.74
N LEU A 321 22.53 1.45 1.33
CA LEU A 321 21.55 2.33 1.99
C LEU A 321 21.31 1.93 3.46
N GLU A 322 21.22 0.63 3.76
CA GLU A 322 21.07 0.13 5.12
C GLU A 322 22.31 0.35 5.99
N ARG A 323 23.50 0.23 5.40
CA ARG A 323 24.77 0.48 6.10
C ARG A 323 24.95 1.95 6.42
N GLU A 324 24.72 2.83 5.45
CA GLU A 324 24.97 4.28 5.58
C GLU A 324 23.94 5.02 6.44
N THR A 325 22.87 4.36 6.87
CA THR A 325 21.91 4.94 7.84
C THR A 325 22.31 4.71 9.31
N ARG A 326 23.22 3.77 9.59
CA ARG A 326 23.53 3.32 10.96
C ARG A 326 24.67 4.10 11.63
N GLY A 327 24.59 4.27 12.95
CA GLY A 327 25.72 4.64 13.83
C GLY A 327 26.14 6.11 13.90
N TRP A 328 25.80 6.97 12.92
CA TRP A 328 26.26 8.38 12.92
C TRP A 328 25.16 9.43 13.09
N PHE A 329 23.93 9.11 12.68
CA PHE A 329 22.83 10.07 12.56
C PHE A 329 22.51 10.78 13.89
N LEU A 330 22.45 10.04 15.00
CA LEU A 330 22.12 10.58 16.32
C LEU A 330 23.16 11.61 16.78
N HIS A 331 24.44 11.24 16.77
CA HIS A 331 25.54 12.13 17.17
C HIS A 331 25.65 13.38 16.28
N PHE A 332 25.47 13.23 14.97
CA PHE A 332 25.54 14.36 14.04
C PHE A 332 24.38 15.34 14.25
N ARG A 333 23.16 14.82 14.41
CA ARG A 333 21.96 15.60 14.71
C ARG A 333 22.12 16.40 16.00
N GLU A 334 22.56 15.76 17.08
CA GLU A 334 22.72 16.40 18.40
C GLU A 334 23.76 17.51 18.37
N ARG A 335 24.92 17.25 17.76
CA ARG A 335 25.95 18.26 17.57
C ARG A 335 25.41 19.48 16.83
N LEU A 336 24.69 19.28 15.72
CA LEU A 336 24.20 20.38 14.90
C LEU A 336 23.06 21.16 15.58
N ILE A 337 22.14 20.49 16.27
CA ILE A 337 21.11 21.16 17.07
C ILE A 337 21.76 22.02 18.16
N SER A 338 22.78 21.50 18.86
CA SER A 338 23.47 22.26 19.91
C SER A 338 24.16 23.52 19.36
N GLU A 339 24.76 23.42 18.17
CA GLU A 339 25.42 24.55 17.49
C GLU A 339 24.41 25.62 17.05
N LEU A 340 23.28 25.22 16.46
CA LEU A 340 22.25 26.16 16.01
C LEU A 340 21.48 26.79 17.16
N ARG A 341 21.29 26.07 18.27
CA ARG A 341 20.76 26.64 19.52
C ARG A 341 21.73 27.66 20.13
N ALA A 342 23.04 27.39 20.09
CA ALA A 342 24.04 28.37 20.53
C ALA A 342 23.98 29.67 19.69
N GLN A 343 23.58 29.57 18.41
CA GLN A 343 23.35 30.72 17.52
C GLN A 343 22.00 31.43 17.73
N LYS A 344 21.16 30.99 18.69
CA LYS A 344 19.84 31.56 19.02
C LYS A 344 18.85 31.62 17.84
N LYS A 345 18.90 30.63 16.94
CA LYS A 345 17.90 30.49 15.87
C LYS A 345 16.56 29.96 16.41
N PRO A 346 15.42 30.29 15.78
CA PRO A 346 14.12 29.73 16.16
C PRO A 346 14.05 28.23 15.84
N ASP A 347 13.32 27.47 16.65
CA ASP A 347 13.23 26.00 16.56
C ASP A 347 12.80 25.49 15.16
N GLU A 348 11.90 26.19 14.47
CA GLU A 348 11.45 25.84 13.12
C GLU A 348 12.58 25.97 12.08
N GLU A 349 13.43 27.00 12.21
CA GLU A 349 14.59 27.18 11.35
C GLU A 349 15.70 26.16 11.67
N ILE A 350 15.85 25.81 12.96
CA ILE A 350 16.76 24.74 13.40
C ILE A 350 16.31 23.41 12.78
N GLU A 351 15.03 23.06 12.88
CA GLU A 351 14.48 21.84 12.29
C GLU A 351 14.78 21.73 10.79
N GLN A 352 14.51 22.82 10.05
CA GLN A 352 14.74 22.84 8.62
C GLN A 352 16.23 22.69 8.27
N GLN A 353 17.11 23.45 8.93
CA GLN A 353 18.54 23.41 8.66
C GLN A 353 19.17 22.06 9.04
N VAL A 354 18.72 21.46 10.14
CA VAL A 354 19.20 20.16 10.58
C VAL A 354 18.74 19.07 9.63
N ASN A 355 17.45 19.05 9.25
CA ASN A 355 16.94 18.08 8.28
C ASN A 355 17.65 18.19 6.91
N GLU A 356 17.92 19.41 6.43
CA GLU A 356 18.65 19.61 5.19
C GLU A 356 20.12 19.14 5.30
N ALA A 357 20.78 19.46 6.41
CA ALA A 357 22.18 19.08 6.63
C ALA A 357 22.35 17.56 6.81
N VAL A 358 21.45 16.92 7.56
CA VAL A 358 21.39 15.46 7.73
C VAL A 358 21.22 14.76 6.38
N MET A 359 20.25 15.22 5.57
CA MET A 359 20.04 14.64 4.25
C MET A 359 21.26 14.83 3.35
N ARG A 360 21.89 16.01 3.39
CA ARG A 360 23.10 16.30 2.61
C ARG A 360 24.26 15.38 2.99
N GLU A 361 24.52 15.21 4.28
CA GLU A 361 25.57 14.33 4.80
C GLU A 361 25.30 12.86 4.42
N TYR A 362 24.06 12.41 4.58
CA TYR A 362 23.65 11.06 4.19
C TYR A 362 23.88 10.81 2.70
N LEU A 363 23.42 11.71 1.82
CA LEU A 363 23.59 11.59 0.38
C LEU A 363 25.07 11.59 0.00
N GLN A 364 25.89 12.42 0.63
CA GLN A 364 27.34 12.45 0.39
C GLN A 364 27.98 11.10 0.71
N ARG A 365 27.63 10.48 1.84
CA ARG A 365 28.12 9.14 2.21
C ARG A 365 27.67 8.08 1.23
N VAL A 366 26.37 8.03 0.92
CA VAL A 366 25.80 7.08 -0.05
C VAL A 366 26.48 7.22 -1.42
N TYR A 367 26.65 8.44 -1.94
CA TYR A 367 27.30 8.65 -3.24
C TYR A 367 28.76 8.22 -3.23
N THR A 368 29.49 8.50 -2.14
CA THR A 368 30.90 8.08 -2.00
C THR A 368 31.02 6.55 -1.93
N SER A 369 30.13 5.89 -1.20
CA SER A 369 30.09 4.43 -1.09
C SER A 369 29.70 3.76 -2.41
N ILE A 370 28.76 4.33 -3.18
CA ILE A 370 28.42 3.81 -4.52
C ILE A 370 29.60 3.95 -5.51
N LEU A 371 30.32 5.09 -5.48
CA LEU A 371 31.46 5.32 -6.38
C LEU A 371 32.66 4.41 -6.07
N SER A 372 32.78 3.93 -4.84
CA SER A 372 33.89 3.07 -4.40
C SER A 372 33.56 1.58 -4.32
N HIS A 373 32.30 1.17 -4.52
CA HIS A 373 31.89 -0.23 -4.35
C HIS A 373 32.36 -1.13 -5.51
N PRO A 374 33.08 -2.24 -5.23
CA PRO A 374 33.65 -3.10 -6.28
C PRO A 374 32.59 -3.76 -7.17
N ASP A 375 31.52 -4.30 -6.58
CA ASP A 375 30.45 -4.97 -7.35
C ASP A 375 29.73 -4.03 -8.33
N ILE A 376 29.62 -2.74 -8.00
CA ILE A 376 28.98 -1.74 -8.87
C ILE A 376 29.93 -1.35 -10.00
N LEU A 377 31.23 -1.19 -9.69
CA LEU A 377 32.27 -0.94 -10.69
C LEU A 377 32.40 -2.11 -11.69
N ALA A 378 32.19 -3.36 -11.22
CA ALA A 378 32.20 -4.55 -12.06
C ALA A 378 31.05 -4.62 -13.08
N LEU A 379 29.99 -3.81 -12.94
CA LEU A 379 28.89 -3.78 -13.91
C LEU A 379 29.27 -3.11 -15.23
N GLY A 380 30.32 -2.28 -15.23
CA GLY A 380 30.82 -1.58 -16.43
C GLY A 380 31.25 -0.13 -16.17
N ASP A 381 32.07 0.38 -17.07
CA ASP A 381 32.67 1.72 -16.96
C ASP A 381 31.61 2.82 -16.89
N GLY A 382 31.74 3.69 -15.88
CA GLY A 382 30.86 4.86 -15.68
C GLY A 382 29.48 4.55 -15.06
N ILE A 383 29.11 3.28 -14.80
CA ILE A 383 27.78 2.94 -14.26
C ILE A 383 27.59 3.48 -12.84
N ALA A 384 28.61 3.43 -11.98
CA ALA A 384 28.55 4.01 -10.64
C ALA A 384 28.24 5.51 -10.68
N GLN A 385 28.88 6.24 -11.61
CA GLN A 385 28.64 7.67 -11.81
C GLN A 385 27.22 7.94 -12.34
N LEU A 386 26.72 7.12 -13.26
CA LEU A 386 25.34 7.24 -13.76
C LEU A 386 24.30 7.00 -12.67
N LEU A 387 24.49 5.98 -11.81
CA LEU A 387 23.59 5.70 -10.68
C LEU A 387 23.52 6.90 -9.73
N VAL A 388 24.67 7.50 -9.41
CA VAL A 388 24.75 8.71 -8.58
C VAL A 388 24.07 9.91 -9.26
N GLN A 389 24.37 10.18 -10.53
CA GLN A 389 23.77 11.29 -11.28
C GLN A 389 22.24 11.14 -11.41
N GLN A 390 21.75 9.93 -11.64
CA GLN A 390 20.32 9.64 -11.70
C GLN A 390 19.65 9.90 -10.34
N ALA A 391 20.21 9.39 -9.23
CA ALA A 391 19.67 9.64 -7.90
C ALA A 391 19.74 11.13 -7.52
N GLN A 392 20.84 11.82 -7.83
CA GLN A 392 20.98 13.26 -7.64
C GLN A 392 19.91 14.04 -8.40
N SER A 393 19.66 13.69 -9.66
CA SER A 393 18.62 14.35 -10.46
C SER A 393 17.24 14.24 -9.83
N VAL A 394 16.88 13.06 -9.33
CA VAL A 394 15.59 12.79 -8.68
C VAL A 394 15.46 13.60 -7.38
N VAL A 395 16.49 13.59 -6.54
CA VAL A 395 16.51 14.37 -5.29
C VAL A 395 16.41 15.87 -5.55
N LEU A 396 17.15 16.40 -6.53
CA LEU A 396 17.11 17.83 -6.86
C LEU A 396 15.76 18.25 -7.46
N MET A 397 15.14 17.40 -8.28
CA MET A 397 13.80 17.65 -8.80
C MET A 397 12.76 17.65 -7.67
N HIS A 398 12.81 16.71 -6.73
CA HIS A 398 11.94 16.72 -5.55
C HIS A 398 12.16 17.96 -4.68
N ARG A 399 13.42 18.38 -4.49
CA ARG A 399 13.76 19.61 -3.77
C ARG A 399 13.19 20.86 -4.43
N ALA A 400 13.21 20.93 -5.77
CA ALA A 400 12.60 22.03 -6.51
C ALA A 400 11.07 22.09 -6.29
N VAL A 401 10.39 20.94 -6.33
CA VAL A 401 8.96 20.80 -6.01
C VAL A 401 8.66 21.28 -4.58
N GLU A 402 9.44 20.82 -3.60
CA GLU A 402 9.28 21.21 -2.19
C GLU A 402 9.47 22.71 -1.97
N ASN A 403 10.44 23.33 -2.64
CA ASN A 403 10.69 24.76 -2.53
C ASN A 403 9.54 25.60 -3.08
N VAL A 404 8.96 25.21 -4.22
CA VAL A 404 7.77 25.88 -4.78
C VAL A 404 6.55 25.67 -3.88
N GLN A 405 6.38 24.48 -3.32
CA GLN A 405 5.32 24.19 -2.35
C GLN A 405 5.47 25.03 -1.07
N ARG A 406 6.71 25.23 -0.59
CA ARG A 406 7.00 26.09 0.56
C ARG A 406 6.64 27.55 0.26
N LYS A 407 6.99 28.06 -0.93
CA LYS A 407 6.58 29.40 -1.40
C LYS A 407 5.05 29.55 -1.40
N LEU A 408 4.31 28.53 -1.85
CA LEU A 408 2.84 28.51 -1.82
C LEU A 408 2.30 28.57 -0.39
N THR A 409 2.85 27.78 0.54
CA THR A 409 2.41 27.78 1.95
C THR A 409 2.65 29.14 2.62
N GLN A 410 3.84 29.74 2.43
CA GLN A 410 4.17 31.05 2.97
C GLN A 410 3.27 32.16 2.37
N THR A 411 2.98 32.08 1.07
CA THR A 411 2.06 33.02 0.41
C THR A 411 0.64 32.89 0.96
N LYS A 412 0.16 31.66 1.19
CA LYS A 412 -1.16 31.40 1.80
C LYS A 412 -1.24 31.92 3.24
N GLU A 413 -0.21 31.69 4.04
CA GLU A 413 -0.14 32.15 5.44
C GLU A 413 -0.06 33.67 5.56
N SER A 414 0.84 34.30 4.80
CA SER A 414 0.97 35.76 4.78
C SER A 414 -0.32 36.43 4.30
N LEU A 415 -0.99 35.87 3.29
CA LEU A 415 -2.29 36.35 2.84
C LEU A 415 -3.38 36.14 3.90
N ARG A 416 -3.37 35.00 4.60
CA ARG A 416 -4.31 34.74 5.70
C ARG A 416 -4.16 35.76 6.83
N ILE A 417 -2.93 35.99 7.29
CA ILE A 417 -2.62 36.99 8.33
C ILE A 417 -3.06 38.38 7.87
N ARG A 418 -2.76 38.76 6.63
CA ARG A 418 -3.18 40.04 6.05
C ARG A 418 -4.71 40.20 6.06
N MET A 419 -5.45 39.18 5.63
CA MET A 419 -6.92 39.20 5.64
C MET A 419 -7.52 39.22 7.05
N GLU A 420 -6.91 38.52 8.01
CA GLU A 420 -7.35 38.54 9.41
C GLU A 420 -7.20 39.95 10.01
N ASN A 421 -6.15 40.68 9.63
CA ASN A 421 -5.88 42.05 10.06
C ASN A 421 -6.75 43.11 9.34
N GLU A 422 -6.86 43.05 8.01
CA GLU A 422 -7.60 44.04 7.21
C GLU A 422 -9.13 43.89 7.33
N HIS A 423 -9.62 42.65 7.51
CA HIS A 423 -11.04 42.34 7.47
C HIS A 423 -11.48 41.48 8.66
N PRO A 424 -11.57 42.05 9.88
CA PRO A 424 -11.89 41.28 11.08
C PRO A 424 -13.25 40.56 11.01
N VAL A 425 -14.26 41.15 10.38
CA VAL A 425 -15.60 40.52 10.28
C VAL A 425 -15.63 39.42 9.22
N LEU A 426 -15.06 39.67 8.03
CA LEU A 426 -15.09 38.72 6.92
C LEU A 426 -14.15 37.54 7.15
N SER A 427 -13.02 37.74 7.83
CA SER A 427 -12.08 36.66 8.17
C SER A 427 -12.71 35.59 9.08
N ARG A 428 -13.72 35.94 9.88
CA ARG A 428 -14.48 34.97 10.68
C ARG A 428 -15.39 34.07 9.83
N ILE A 429 -15.63 34.42 8.57
CA ILE A 429 -16.44 33.65 7.64
C ILE A 429 -15.54 32.61 6.95
N GLY A 430 -15.50 31.39 7.49
CA GLY A 430 -14.70 30.30 6.91
C GLY A 430 -14.88 30.08 5.40
N PRO A 431 -16.13 30.05 4.86
CA PRO A 431 -16.33 29.97 3.41
C PRO A 431 -15.68 31.10 2.60
N TRP A 432 -15.71 32.33 3.11
CA TRP A 432 -15.13 33.48 2.42
C TRP A 432 -13.60 33.42 2.40
N ILE A 433 -12.97 33.09 3.54
CA ILE A 433 -11.52 32.86 3.59
C ILE A 433 -11.13 31.77 2.60
N ARG A 434 -11.84 30.64 2.57
CA ARG A 434 -11.55 29.56 1.61
C ARG A 434 -11.70 30.00 0.16
N ASP A 435 -12.69 30.82 -0.16
CA ASP A 435 -12.86 31.36 -1.52
C ASP A 435 -11.67 32.24 -1.92
N ARG A 436 -11.21 33.12 -1.02
CA ARG A 436 -10.04 33.99 -1.26
C ARG A 436 -8.72 33.23 -1.30
N MET A 437 -8.52 32.27 -0.40
CA MET A 437 -7.38 31.34 -0.43
C MET A 437 -7.32 30.59 -1.76
N ARG A 438 -8.47 30.16 -2.30
CA ARG A 438 -8.53 29.45 -3.58
C ARG A 438 -8.25 30.34 -4.78
N GLU A 439 -8.71 31.58 -4.76
CA GLU A 439 -8.42 32.57 -5.80
C GLU A 439 -6.93 32.90 -5.82
N ALA A 440 -6.32 33.11 -4.64
CA ALA A 440 -4.89 33.32 -4.52
C ALA A 440 -4.07 32.09 -4.94
N GLU A 441 -4.52 30.88 -4.57
CA GLU A 441 -3.90 29.66 -5.04
C GLU A 441 -3.97 29.57 -6.57
N ALA A 442 -5.14 29.79 -7.19
CA ALA A 442 -5.30 29.78 -8.64
C ALA A 442 -4.37 30.78 -9.35
N ASN A 443 -4.30 32.02 -8.85
CA ASN A 443 -3.39 33.03 -9.39
C ASN A 443 -1.92 32.60 -9.23
N PHE A 444 -1.57 31.99 -8.10
CA PHE A 444 -0.22 31.43 -7.90
C PHE A 444 0.06 30.28 -8.88
N ILE A 445 -0.91 29.41 -9.19
CA ILE A 445 -0.74 28.36 -10.21
C ILE A 445 -0.39 28.98 -11.55
N ASP A 446 -1.12 30.02 -11.96
CA ASP A 446 -0.96 30.67 -13.25
C ASP A 446 0.38 31.44 -13.34
N GLU A 447 0.81 32.09 -12.25
CA GLU A 447 2.10 32.81 -12.17
C GLU A 447 3.30 31.87 -12.07
N CYS A 448 3.18 30.77 -11.32
CA CYS A 448 4.27 29.84 -10.99
C CYS A 448 4.16 28.51 -11.74
N GLU A 449 3.51 28.49 -12.91
CA GLU A 449 3.20 27.29 -13.69
C GLU A 449 4.44 26.44 -14.02
N TRP A 450 5.57 27.09 -14.32
CA TRP A 450 6.84 26.47 -14.73
C TRP A 450 7.95 26.57 -13.69
N SER A 451 7.67 27.21 -12.54
CA SER A 451 8.68 27.54 -11.52
C SER A 451 9.42 26.29 -11.00
N ALA A 452 8.74 25.15 -10.88
CA ALA A 452 9.37 23.90 -10.44
C ALA A 452 10.40 23.37 -11.46
N HIS A 453 10.12 23.49 -12.77
CA HIS A 453 11.06 23.11 -13.82
C HIS A 453 12.25 24.07 -13.90
N GLU A 454 12.01 25.38 -13.79
CA GLU A 454 13.07 26.41 -13.76
C GLU A 454 13.99 26.25 -12.54
N GLU A 455 13.40 25.97 -11.38
CA GLU A 455 14.14 25.71 -10.15
C GLU A 455 14.94 24.39 -10.25
N ALA A 456 14.36 23.31 -10.78
CA ALA A 456 15.08 22.07 -11.04
C ALA A 456 16.23 22.25 -12.03
N LEU A 457 16.05 23.04 -13.10
CA LEU A 457 17.10 23.38 -14.05
C LEU A 457 18.25 24.11 -13.38
N SER A 458 17.96 25.11 -12.54
CA SER A 458 18.97 25.85 -11.80
C SER A 458 19.80 24.93 -10.88
N LEU A 459 19.13 24.04 -10.14
CA LEU A 459 19.77 23.10 -9.21
C LEU A 459 20.62 22.06 -9.95
N CYS A 460 20.11 21.48 -11.03
CA CYS A 460 20.84 20.51 -11.84
C CYS A 460 22.03 21.14 -12.59
N SER A 461 21.91 22.39 -13.03
CA SER A 461 23.01 23.14 -13.66
C SER A 461 24.14 23.41 -12.68
N LEU A 462 23.83 23.72 -11.41
CA LEU A 462 24.83 23.95 -10.36
C LEU A 462 25.63 22.67 -10.04
N GLN A 463 24.99 21.50 -10.13
CA GLN A 463 25.64 20.19 -9.90
C GLN A 463 26.22 19.57 -11.18
N ASN A 464 26.25 20.33 -12.30
CA ASN A 464 26.82 19.92 -13.59
C ASN A 464 26.22 18.63 -14.18
N LEU A 465 24.92 18.39 -13.96
CA LEU A 465 24.18 17.22 -14.47
C LEU A 465 23.74 17.44 -15.93
N GLN A 466 24.69 17.40 -16.86
CA GLN A 466 24.48 17.76 -18.27
C GLN A 466 23.32 17.01 -18.96
N GLN A 467 23.22 15.70 -18.77
CA GLN A 467 22.14 14.87 -19.33
C GLN A 467 20.76 15.29 -18.80
N THR A 468 20.63 15.50 -17.49
CA THR A 468 19.37 15.92 -16.87
C THR A 468 19.00 17.34 -17.30
N VAL A 469 19.96 18.27 -17.36
CA VAL A 469 19.73 19.65 -17.81
C VAL A 469 19.23 19.67 -19.25
N TYR A 470 19.80 18.86 -20.14
CA TYR A 470 19.31 18.72 -21.52
C TYR A 470 17.84 18.28 -21.56
N PHE A 471 17.48 17.20 -20.87
CA PHE A 471 16.10 16.70 -20.88
C PHE A 471 15.12 17.64 -20.19
N LEU A 472 15.48 18.26 -19.06
CA LEU A 472 14.65 19.24 -18.37
C LEU A 472 14.38 20.47 -19.24
N ASN A 473 15.40 20.95 -19.97
CA ASN A 473 15.25 22.11 -20.83
C ASN A 473 14.30 21.79 -22.00
N ARG A 474 14.45 20.63 -22.65
CA ARG A 474 13.52 20.17 -23.69
C ARG A 474 12.11 19.95 -23.17
N ASP A 475 11.98 19.42 -21.97
CA ASP A 475 10.67 19.19 -21.34
C ASP A 475 9.98 20.53 -21.10
N LEU A 476 10.70 21.53 -20.58
CA LEU A 476 10.19 22.88 -20.38
C LEU A 476 9.80 23.54 -21.71
N THR A 477 10.63 23.46 -22.76
CA THR A 477 10.29 24.04 -24.07
C THR A 477 9.08 23.37 -24.70
N PHE A 478 8.95 22.04 -24.58
CA PHE A 478 7.78 21.32 -25.05
C PHE A 478 6.52 21.84 -24.37
N MET A 479 6.53 21.92 -23.03
CA MET A 479 5.35 22.31 -22.25
C MET A 479 4.97 23.78 -22.48
N ARG A 480 5.95 24.67 -22.65
CA ARG A 480 5.73 26.10 -22.88
C ARG A 480 5.26 26.43 -24.30
N GLU A 481 5.84 25.78 -25.31
CA GLU A 481 5.65 26.18 -26.71
C GLU A 481 4.83 25.17 -27.52
N ARG A 482 5.05 23.86 -27.35
CA ARG A 482 4.48 22.81 -28.21
C ARG A 482 3.17 22.24 -27.68
N GLU A 483 3.09 21.93 -26.38
CA GLU A 483 1.89 21.39 -25.74
C GLU A 483 0.62 22.23 -26.00
N PRO A 484 0.60 23.56 -25.83
CA PRO A 484 -0.61 24.35 -26.07
C PRO A 484 -1.03 24.36 -27.55
N VAL A 485 -0.08 24.21 -28.48
CA VAL A 485 -0.37 24.09 -29.92
C VAL A 485 -0.94 22.71 -30.22
N LEU A 486 -0.32 21.65 -29.71
CA LEU A 486 -0.78 20.27 -29.88
C LEU A 486 -2.16 20.05 -29.27
N LEU A 487 -2.46 20.63 -28.09
CA LEU A 487 -3.79 20.60 -27.49
C LEU A 487 -4.85 21.22 -28.43
N LYS A 488 -4.51 22.32 -29.11
CA LYS A 488 -5.40 22.97 -30.09
C LYS A 488 -5.52 22.17 -31.38
N GLU A 489 -4.47 21.51 -31.85
CA GLU A 489 -4.46 20.72 -33.09
C GLU A 489 -5.10 19.35 -32.91
N LEU A 490 -4.62 18.56 -31.96
CA LEU A 490 -5.19 17.25 -31.62
C LEU A 490 -6.62 17.37 -31.10
N GLY A 491 -6.96 18.47 -30.42
CA GLY A 491 -8.34 18.78 -30.02
C GLY A 491 -9.29 19.03 -31.20
N LYS A 492 -8.77 19.43 -32.37
CA LYS A 492 -9.56 19.54 -33.62
C LYS A 492 -9.73 18.20 -34.33
N VAL A 493 -8.78 17.27 -34.15
CA VAL A 493 -8.85 15.90 -34.72
C VAL A 493 -9.81 15.06 -33.89
N LYS A 494 -11.11 15.17 -34.20
CA LYS A 494 -12.16 14.43 -33.49
C LYS A 494 -12.60 13.22 -34.30
N THR A 495 -12.66 12.06 -33.64
CA THR A 495 -13.20 10.82 -34.21
C THR A 495 -14.64 10.58 -33.74
N PRO A 496 -15.46 9.81 -34.48
CA PRO A 496 -16.79 9.43 -33.99
C PRO A 496 -16.69 8.75 -32.63
N THR A 497 -17.62 9.08 -31.72
CA THR A 497 -17.62 8.51 -30.37
C THR A 497 -17.92 7.01 -30.41
N ARG A 498 -18.83 6.61 -31.30
CA ARG A 498 -19.25 5.22 -31.52
C ARG A 498 -19.44 4.92 -33.02
N ASN A 499 -19.07 3.70 -33.41
CA ASN A 499 -19.31 3.10 -34.72
C ASN A 499 -20.31 1.94 -34.56
N PHE A 500 -21.26 1.83 -35.48
CA PHE A 500 -22.26 0.77 -35.51
C PHE A 500 -22.05 -0.12 -36.74
N GLN A 501 -22.19 -1.43 -36.56
CA GLN A 501 -22.03 -2.42 -37.60
C GLN A 501 -23.39 -3.10 -37.89
N TRP A 502 -23.73 -3.21 -39.18
CA TRP A 502 -24.99 -3.78 -39.67
C TRP A 502 -24.70 -4.96 -40.61
N PRO A 503 -24.55 -6.18 -40.07
CA PRO A 503 -24.21 -7.36 -40.87
C PRO A 503 -25.41 -7.92 -41.64
N THR A 504 -25.25 -8.11 -42.95
CA THR A 504 -26.26 -8.76 -43.82
C THR A 504 -25.74 -10.08 -44.37
N GLN A 505 -26.52 -11.15 -44.19
CA GLN A 505 -26.17 -12.50 -44.67
C GLN A 505 -26.06 -12.56 -46.20
N ILE A 506 -25.04 -13.25 -46.70
CA ILE A 506 -24.90 -13.59 -48.12
C ILE A 506 -25.71 -14.88 -48.38
N TRP A 507 -26.78 -14.77 -49.19
CA TRP A 507 -27.79 -15.83 -49.32
C TRP A 507 -27.28 -17.11 -49.98
N LEU A 508 -26.43 -16.97 -51.01
CA LEU A 508 -25.90 -18.09 -51.79
C LEU A 508 -24.49 -18.43 -51.31
N PRO A 509 -24.20 -19.68 -50.90
CA PRO A 509 -22.86 -20.07 -50.48
C PRO A 509 -21.77 -19.92 -51.54
N ARG A 510 -22.14 -19.91 -52.82
CA ARG A 510 -21.23 -19.62 -53.94
C ARG A 510 -20.70 -18.19 -53.95
N ASN A 511 -21.38 -17.27 -53.28
CA ASN A 511 -21.00 -15.87 -53.21
C ASN A 511 -20.32 -15.52 -51.87
N TRP A 512 -20.11 -16.49 -50.99
CA TRP A 512 -19.35 -16.27 -49.75
C TRP A 512 -17.92 -15.87 -50.09
N ILE A 513 -17.40 -14.86 -49.42
CA ILE A 513 -16.08 -14.31 -49.74
C ILE A 513 -15.06 -15.15 -48.98
N VAL A 514 -14.25 -15.93 -49.71
CA VAL A 514 -13.13 -16.67 -49.12
C VAL A 514 -11.89 -15.83 -49.28
N ARG A 515 -11.33 -15.38 -48.16
CA ARG A 515 -10.04 -14.69 -48.12
C ARG A 515 -8.94 -15.68 -47.83
N ARG A 516 -7.91 -15.67 -48.66
CA ARG A 516 -6.64 -16.31 -48.37
C ARG A 516 -5.70 -15.26 -47.80
N SER A 517 -5.32 -15.45 -46.55
CA SER A 517 -4.25 -14.69 -45.93
C SER A 517 -2.98 -15.53 -45.98
N PHE A 518 -1.97 -15.01 -46.66
CA PHE A 518 -0.65 -15.63 -46.74
C PHE A 518 0.40 -14.53 -46.75
N GLN A 519 1.40 -14.63 -45.89
CA GLN A 519 2.53 -13.71 -45.88
C GLN A 519 2.14 -12.21 -45.73
N GLY A 520 1.14 -11.89 -44.91
CA GLY A 520 0.69 -10.49 -44.70
C GLY A 520 -0.16 -9.92 -45.84
N MET A 521 -0.31 -10.67 -46.93
CA MET A 521 -1.20 -10.32 -48.04
C MET A 521 -2.51 -11.09 -47.88
N SER A 522 -3.63 -10.37 -47.96
CA SER A 522 -4.96 -10.96 -48.00
C SER A 522 -5.55 -10.81 -49.40
N GLU A 523 -5.77 -11.92 -50.09
CA GLU A 523 -6.43 -11.95 -51.40
C GLU A 523 -7.80 -12.62 -51.31
N ILE A 524 -8.74 -12.19 -52.16
CA ILE A 524 -10.05 -12.83 -52.30
C ILE A 524 -9.94 -13.92 -53.37
N ILE A 525 -10.24 -15.16 -53.00
CA ILE A 525 -10.19 -16.32 -53.89
C ILE A 525 -11.60 -16.72 -54.32
N PRO A 526 -11.77 -17.22 -55.56
CA PRO A 526 -13.06 -17.75 -56.00
C PRO A 526 -13.57 -18.86 -55.07
N THR A 527 -14.84 -18.77 -54.70
CA THR A 527 -15.51 -19.68 -53.79
C THR A 527 -15.82 -21.00 -54.49
N VAL A 528 -15.13 -22.08 -54.12
CA VAL A 528 -15.31 -23.42 -54.72
C VAL A 528 -16.00 -24.37 -53.72
N LEU A 529 -17.08 -25.01 -54.16
CA LEU A 529 -17.81 -26.02 -53.38
C LEU A 529 -17.27 -27.42 -53.74
N SER A 530 -16.83 -28.17 -52.74
CA SER A 530 -16.34 -29.55 -52.87
C SER A 530 -17.18 -30.52 -52.04
N ASN A 531 -17.56 -31.67 -52.61
CA ASN A 531 -18.30 -32.71 -51.88
C ASN A 531 -17.40 -33.58 -50.98
N THR A 532 -16.08 -33.51 -51.16
CA THR A 532 -15.10 -34.29 -50.42
C THR A 532 -14.75 -33.61 -49.10
N PRO A 533 -15.02 -34.23 -47.94
CA PRO A 533 -14.64 -33.65 -46.65
C PRO A 533 -13.13 -33.73 -46.45
N THR A 534 -12.53 -32.66 -45.97
CA THR A 534 -11.12 -32.64 -45.56
C THR A 534 -11.01 -32.73 -44.04
N SER A 535 -9.91 -33.30 -43.55
CA SER A 535 -9.68 -33.50 -42.11
C SER A 535 -9.23 -32.23 -41.38
N ILE A 536 -8.86 -31.17 -42.10
CA ILE A 536 -8.26 -29.94 -41.55
C ILE A 536 -9.21 -28.77 -41.79
N THR A 537 -10.04 -28.50 -40.78
CA THR A 537 -11.01 -27.39 -40.76
C THR A 537 -10.56 -26.24 -39.86
N THR A 538 -9.71 -26.53 -38.88
CA THR A 538 -9.11 -25.54 -37.99
C THR A 538 -7.85 -24.96 -38.61
N PRO A 539 -7.65 -23.63 -38.57
CA PRO A 539 -6.42 -23.02 -39.07
C PRO A 539 -5.22 -23.60 -38.32
N ARG A 540 -4.25 -24.14 -39.05
CA ARG A 540 -2.99 -24.62 -38.48
C ARG A 540 -2.11 -23.43 -38.12
N ALA A 541 -1.29 -23.58 -37.08
CA ALA A 541 -0.34 -22.55 -36.67
C ALA A 541 0.92 -22.50 -37.55
N ASP A 542 1.01 -23.32 -38.60
CA ASP A 542 2.18 -23.37 -39.48
C ASP A 542 2.29 -22.10 -40.34
N PRO A 543 3.39 -21.34 -40.25
CA PRO A 543 3.58 -20.09 -41.00
C PRO A 543 3.78 -20.29 -42.51
N SER A 544 4.08 -21.53 -42.94
CA SER A 544 4.28 -21.87 -44.34
C SER A 544 2.99 -22.15 -45.12
N GLN A 545 1.83 -22.17 -44.44
CA GLN A 545 0.53 -22.45 -45.04
C GLN A 545 -0.36 -21.21 -45.01
N ALA A 546 -1.17 -21.04 -46.06
CA ALA A 546 -2.13 -19.94 -46.11
C ALA A 546 -3.32 -20.21 -45.19
N VAL A 547 -3.76 -19.18 -44.47
CA VAL A 547 -4.96 -19.23 -43.64
C VAL A 547 -6.14 -18.79 -44.49
N PHE A 548 -7.16 -19.64 -44.55
CA PHE A 548 -8.39 -19.31 -45.26
C PHE A 548 -9.46 -18.86 -44.27
N LEU A 549 -10.09 -17.73 -44.56
CA LEU A 549 -11.19 -17.16 -43.79
C LEU A 549 -12.42 -17.04 -44.70
N VAL A 550 -13.60 -17.33 -44.16
CA VAL A 550 -14.86 -17.22 -44.90
C VAL A 550 -15.73 -16.14 -44.29
N GLU A 551 -16.03 -15.12 -45.08
CA GLU A 551 -17.01 -14.08 -44.74
C GLU A 551 -18.36 -14.51 -45.32
N ARG A 552 -19.32 -14.79 -44.42
CA ARG A 552 -20.70 -15.16 -44.76
C ARG A 552 -21.64 -13.96 -44.78
N GLU A 553 -21.15 -12.81 -44.33
CA GLU A 553 -21.93 -11.59 -44.10
C GLU A 553 -21.20 -10.39 -44.69
N ILE A 554 -21.96 -9.46 -45.27
CA ILE A 554 -21.48 -8.14 -45.67
C ILE A 554 -21.79 -7.17 -44.53
N VAL A 555 -20.76 -6.51 -43.98
CA VAL A 555 -20.93 -5.59 -42.86
C VAL A 555 -20.96 -4.15 -43.37
N HIS A 556 -22.10 -3.47 -43.19
CA HIS A 556 -22.19 -2.03 -43.43
C HIS A 556 -21.90 -1.28 -42.12
N THR A 557 -21.09 -0.21 -42.17
CA THR A 557 -20.74 0.57 -40.98
C THR A 557 -21.32 1.97 -41.04
N THR A 558 -21.84 2.42 -39.90
CA THR A 558 -22.37 3.79 -39.72
C THR A 558 -21.73 4.39 -38.47
N THR A 559 -21.66 5.72 -38.40
CA THR A 559 -20.92 6.39 -37.32
C THR A 559 -21.70 7.59 -36.78
N THR A 560 -21.41 7.94 -35.53
CA THR A 560 -21.96 9.13 -34.83
C THR A 560 -21.41 10.47 -35.35
N ARG A 561 -20.61 10.46 -36.43
CA ARG A 561 -19.97 11.64 -37.02
C ARG A 561 -20.96 12.55 -37.76
N TRP A 562 -21.96 11.98 -38.40
CA TRP A 562 -22.87 12.71 -39.26
C TRP A 562 -24.11 13.16 -38.49
N PRO A 563 -24.68 14.34 -38.80
CA PRO A 563 -26.01 14.68 -38.31
C PRO A 563 -27.01 13.64 -38.81
N MET A 564 -28.12 13.44 -38.11
CA MET A 564 -29.12 12.41 -38.45
C MET A 564 -28.65 10.96 -38.30
N TRP A 565 -27.54 10.72 -37.58
CA TRP A 565 -27.00 9.36 -37.41
C TRP A 565 -28.01 8.37 -36.80
N ARG A 566 -28.93 8.83 -35.94
CA ARG A 566 -30.00 8.00 -35.37
C ARG A 566 -30.98 7.49 -36.45
N TRP A 567 -31.33 8.34 -37.41
CA TRP A 567 -32.18 7.97 -38.55
C TRP A 567 -31.45 7.10 -39.56
N ILE A 568 -30.17 7.38 -39.81
CA ILE A 568 -29.30 6.53 -40.64
C ILE A 568 -29.20 5.12 -40.02
N ASN A 569 -29.02 5.02 -38.70
CA ASN A 569 -29.05 3.75 -37.98
C ASN A 569 -30.40 3.04 -38.10
N TYR A 570 -31.52 3.77 -37.97
CA TYR A 570 -32.85 3.20 -38.16
C TYR A 570 -33.02 2.61 -39.57
N ILE A 571 -32.61 3.33 -40.62
CA ILE A 571 -32.68 2.86 -42.01
C ILE A 571 -31.78 1.64 -42.20
N ALA A 572 -30.51 1.71 -41.75
CA ALA A 572 -29.56 0.61 -41.87
C ALA A 572 -30.01 -0.65 -41.11
N ARG A 573 -30.58 -0.48 -39.90
CA ARG A 573 -31.18 -1.56 -39.11
C ARG A 573 -32.37 -2.20 -39.84
N THR A 574 -33.28 -1.38 -40.35
CA THR A 574 -34.46 -1.85 -41.09
C THR A 574 -34.05 -2.63 -42.33
N TRP A 575 -33.09 -2.12 -43.09
CA TRP A 575 -32.54 -2.79 -44.26
C TRP A 575 -31.90 -4.14 -43.88
N CYS A 576 -30.98 -4.13 -42.94
CA CYS A 576 -30.25 -5.32 -42.50
C CYS A 576 -31.19 -6.42 -41.97
N TRP A 577 -32.12 -6.05 -41.08
CA TRP A 577 -33.05 -6.99 -40.48
C TRP A 577 -34.05 -7.53 -41.51
N THR A 578 -34.50 -6.72 -42.47
CA THR A 578 -35.39 -7.19 -43.54
C THR A 578 -34.72 -8.27 -44.37
N TRP A 579 -33.49 -8.03 -44.84
CA TRP A 579 -32.74 -9.02 -45.64
C TRP A 579 -32.38 -10.28 -44.85
N ASN A 580 -32.03 -10.15 -43.57
CA ASN A 580 -31.74 -11.29 -42.70
C ASN A 580 -33.01 -12.10 -42.36
N ALA A 581 -34.14 -11.44 -42.13
CA ALA A 581 -35.42 -12.11 -41.91
C ALA A 581 -35.91 -12.83 -43.17
N MET A 582 -35.77 -12.20 -44.35
CA MET A 582 -36.04 -12.86 -45.63
C MET A 582 -35.13 -14.08 -45.84
N PHE A 583 -33.86 -14.01 -45.47
CA PHE A 583 -32.98 -15.17 -45.53
C PHE A 583 -33.43 -16.28 -44.57
N LEU A 584 -33.73 -15.94 -43.30
CA LEU A 584 -34.15 -16.90 -42.29
C LEU A 584 -35.46 -17.60 -42.68
N PHE A 585 -36.50 -16.82 -42.97
CA PHE A 585 -37.84 -17.35 -43.25
C PHE A 585 -38.03 -17.79 -44.71
N GLY A 586 -37.28 -17.23 -45.66
CA GLY A 586 -37.38 -17.56 -47.08
C GLY A 586 -36.43 -18.67 -47.54
N VAL A 587 -35.27 -18.81 -46.89
CA VAL A 587 -34.22 -19.78 -47.28
C VAL A 587 -33.98 -20.82 -46.18
N ALA A 588 -33.68 -20.39 -44.95
CA ALA A 588 -33.25 -21.32 -43.91
C ALA A 588 -34.37 -22.24 -43.40
N VAL A 589 -35.53 -21.69 -43.02
CA VAL A 589 -36.67 -22.47 -42.51
C VAL A 589 -37.27 -23.42 -43.57
N PRO A 590 -37.65 -22.96 -44.78
CA PRO A 590 -38.35 -23.81 -45.75
C PRO A 590 -37.43 -24.82 -46.48
N TRP A 591 -36.10 -24.61 -46.49
CA TRP A 591 -35.17 -25.46 -47.25
C TRP A 591 -34.05 -26.10 -46.45
N CYS A 592 -33.60 -25.47 -45.35
CA CYS A 592 -32.42 -25.93 -44.59
C CYS A 592 -32.78 -26.51 -43.22
N SER A 593 -34.02 -26.36 -42.75
CA SER A 593 -34.44 -26.82 -41.43
C SER A 593 -34.79 -28.32 -41.38
N ARG A 594 -34.90 -28.85 -40.16
CA ARG A 594 -35.35 -30.24 -39.90
C ARG A 594 -36.83 -30.49 -40.21
N VAL A 595 -37.60 -29.42 -40.43
CA VAL A 595 -39.05 -29.41 -40.68
C VAL A 595 -39.29 -28.55 -41.93
N SER A 596 -38.58 -28.90 -43.01
CA SER A 596 -38.55 -28.19 -44.28
C SER A 596 -39.22 -29.01 -45.38
N LEU A 597 -39.60 -28.37 -46.49
CA LEU A 597 -40.03 -29.08 -47.70
C LEU A 597 -38.92 -30.00 -48.23
N ARG A 598 -37.65 -29.58 -48.10
CA ARG A 598 -36.49 -30.39 -48.46
C ARG A 598 -36.39 -31.66 -47.62
N ALA A 599 -36.62 -31.59 -46.30
CA ALA A 599 -36.61 -32.76 -45.41
C ALA A 599 -37.79 -33.72 -45.68
N LEU A 600 -38.88 -33.23 -46.27
CA LEU A 600 -40.02 -34.04 -46.67
C LEU A 600 -39.75 -34.80 -47.98
N LEU A 601 -39.19 -34.12 -48.98
CA LEU A 601 -39.08 -34.64 -50.35
C LEU A 601 -37.81 -35.42 -50.64
N LEU A 602 -36.69 -35.15 -49.96
CA LEU A 602 -35.45 -35.91 -50.18
C LEU A 602 -35.53 -37.28 -49.50
N VAL A 603 -35.02 -38.31 -50.19
CA VAL A 603 -34.87 -39.65 -49.61
C VAL A 603 -33.67 -39.70 -48.67
N GLU A 604 -32.53 -39.12 -49.10
CA GLU A 604 -31.29 -39.12 -48.34
C GLU A 604 -31.16 -37.90 -47.41
N PRO A 605 -30.57 -38.07 -46.21
CA PRO A 605 -30.30 -36.95 -45.31
C PRO A 605 -29.37 -35.92 -45.96
N PHE A 606 -29.65 -34.63 -45.77
CA PHE A 606 -28.89 -33.55 -46.39
C PHE A 606 -28.15 -32.69 -45.35
N THR A 607 -27.08 -32.04 -45.78
CA THR A 607 -26.21 -31.17 -44.95
C THR A 607 -26.37 -29.71 -45.39
N PRO A 608 -27.09 -28.86 -44.62
CA PRO A 608 -27.32 -27.46 -44.96
C PRO A 608 -26.09 -26.57 -44.74
N ASP A 609 -25.25 -26.89 -43.75
CA ASP A 609 -24.08 -26.09 -43.43
C ASP A 609 -22.83 -26.57 -44.17
N LEU A 610 -21.97 -25.62 -44.52
CA LEU A 610 -20.68 -25.85 -45.15
C LEU A 610 -19.56 -25.45 -44.18
N GLU A 611 -18.49 -26.23 -44.18
CA GLU A 611 -17.23 -25.98 -43.49
C GLU A 611 -16.15 -25.57 -44.49
N LEU A 612 -15.23 -24.71 -44.06
CA LEU A 612 -14.09 -24.26 -44.86
C LEU A 612 -12.91 -25.21 -44.68
N SER A 613 -12.36 -25.72 -45.79
CA SER A 613 -11.11 -26.47 -45.81
C SER A 613 -9.92 -25.52 -45.74
N GLN A 614 -9.05 -25.72 -44.74
CA GLN A 614 -7.81 -24.93 -44.61
C GLN A 614 -6.70 -25.39 -45.56
N LEU A 615 -6.87 -26.50 -46.27
CA LEU A 615 -5.88 -27.00 -47.24
C LEU A 615 -5.88 -26.20 -48.55
N ASN A 616 -7.07 -25.81 -49.00
CA ASN A 616 -7.31 -25.37 -50.37
C ASN A 616 -8.41 -24.29 -50.47
N GLY A 617 -8.94 -23.82 -49.34
CA GLY A 617 -9.97 -22.79 -49.29
C GLY A 617 -11.33 -23.22 -49.84
N THR A 618 -11.53 -24.52 -50.09
CA THR A 618 -12.80 -25.04 -50.62
C THR A 618 -13.82 -25.25 -49.50
N LEU A 619 -15.09 -25.02 -49.81
CA LEU A 619 -16.20 -25.24 -48.88
C LEU A 619 -16.77 -26.65 -49.08
N PHE A 620 -16.91 -27.42 -48.02
CA PHE A 620 -17.47 -28.78 -48.07
C PHE A 620 -18.58 -28.99 -47.04
N PRO A 621 -19.49 -29.95 -47.25
CA PRO A 621 -20.61 -30.17 -46.34
C PRO A 621 -20.16 -30.62 -44.95
N ARG A 622 -20.62 -29.90 -43.93
CA ARG A 622 -20.36 -30.19 -42.52
C ARG A 622 -21.10 -31.47 -42.10
N LYS A 623 -20.37 -32.53 -41.74
CA LYS A 623 -21.00 -33.80 -41.35
C LYS A 623 -21.89 -33.67 -40.10
N SER A 624 -21.53 -32.79 -39.17
CA SER A 624 -22.31 -32.58 -37.94
C SER A 624 -23.63 -31.83 -38.17
N SER A 625 -23.82 -31.16 -39.32
CA SER A 625 -25.07 -30.46 -39.65
C SER A 625 -26.10 -31.37 -40.34
N GLN A 626 -25.83 -32.67 -40.46
CA GLN A 626 -26.69 -33.59 -41.18
C GLN A 626 -28.13 -33.59 -40.63
N THR A 627 -29.08 -33.25 -41.51
CA THR A 627 -30.50 -33.18 -41.19
C THR A 627 -31.22 -34.43 -41.70
N PRO A 628 -32.03 -35.08 -40.85
CA PRO A 628 -32.73 -36.29 -41.25
C PRO A 628 -34.03 -35.96 -42.01
N THR A 629 -34.20 -36.61 -43.16
CA THR A 629 -35.41 -36.62 -44.00
C THR A 629 -36.50 -37.57 -43.47
N LEU A 630 -37.72 -37.49 -44.00
CA LEU A 630 -38.81 -38.43 -43.71
C LEU A 630 -38.36 -39.89 -43.84
N CYS A 631 -37.75 -40.26 -44.98
CA CYS A 631 -37.29 -41.63 -45.22
C CYS A 631 -36.19 -42.03 -44.24
N SER A 632 -35.21 -41.17 -44.00
CA SER A 632 -34.15 -41.45 -43.03
C SER A 632 -34.68 -41.58 -41.59
N ARG A 633 -35.71 -40.82 -41.21
CA ARG A 633 -36.39 -40.92 -39.90
C ARG A 633 -37.14 -42.24 -39.76
N LEU A 634 -37.82 -42.69 -40.82
CA LEU A 634 -38.45 -44.02 -40.84
C LEU A 634 -37.42 -45.14 -40.71
N ILE A 635 -36.34 -45.07 -41.48
CA ILE A 635 -35.24 -46.06 -41.40
C ILE A 635 -34.60 -46.04 -40.01
N ALA A 636 -34.35 -44.86 -39.45
CA ALA A 636 -33.80 -44.71 -38.10
C ALA A 636 -34.75 -45.26 -37.02
N LEU A 637 -36.07 -45.03 -37.16
CA LEU A 637 -37.08 -45.59 -36.27
C LEU A 637 -37.06 -47.13 -36.29
N TRP A 638 -37.06 -47.74 -37.49
CA TRP A 638 -36.99 -49.19 -37.63
C TRP A 638 -35.65 -49.78 -37.18
N ARG A 639 -34.54 -49.06 -37.40
CA ARG A 639 -33.22 -49.43 -36.87
C ARG A 639 -33.18 -49.36 -35.35
N HIS A 640 -33.82 -48.34 -34.74
CA HIS A 640 -33.96 -48.23 -33.30
C HIS A 640 -34.83 -49.34 -32.73
N ILE A 641 -35.94 -49.70 -33.40
CA ILE A 641 -36.79 -50.84 -33.05
C ILE A 641 -36.00 -52.14 -33.10
N SER A 642 -35.26 -52.37 -34.18
CA SER A 642 -34.36 -53.53 -34.34
C SER A 642 -33.33 -53.60 -33.20
N LYS A 643 -32.66 -52.47 -32.90
CA LYS A 643 -31.66 -52.38 -31.82
C LYS A 643 -32.28 -52.60 -30.43
N SER A 644 -33.46 -52.04 -30.17
CA SER A 644 -34.17 -52.22 -28.89
C SER A 644 -34.63 -53.66 -28.69
N ARG A 645 -34.96 -54.37 -29.77
CA ARG A 645 -35.24 -55.80 -29.74
C ARG A 645 -33.97 -56.60 -29.47
N THR A 646 -32.88 -56.35 -30.19
CA THR A 646 -31.62 -57.06 -29.95
C THR A 646 -31.12 -56.83 -28.53
N HIS A 647 -31.30 -55.62 -27.99
CA HIS A 647 -30.98 -55.30 -26.59
C HIS A 647 -31.80 -56.16 -25.62
N PHE A 648 -33.12 -56.18 -25.76
CA PHE A 648 -33.99 -57.02 -24.92
C PHE A 648 -33.69 -58.52 -25.03
N GLU A 649 -33.32 -59.01 -26.22
CA GLU A 649 -32.97 -60.42 -26.43
C GLU A 649 -31.57 -60.76 -25.87
N THR A 650 -30.68 -59.77 -25.71
CA THR A 650 -29.32 -59.96 -25.18
C THR A 650 -29.21 -59.74 -23.67
N GLU A 651 -30.17 -59.06 -23.04
CA GLU A 651 -30.23 -58.91 -21.59
C GLU A 651 -30.58 -60.24 -20.89
N PRO A 652 -29.89 -60.65 -19.80
CA PRO A 652 -30.17 -61.89 -19.08
C PRO A 652 -31.53 -61.86 -18.33
N ASP A 653 -32.21 -63.02 -18.24
CA ASP A 653 -33.52 -63.15 -17.58
C ASP A 653 -33.41 -62.95 -16.05
N THR A 654 -33.82 -61.79 -15.56
CA THR A 654 -33.80 -61.44 -14.12
C THR A 654 -35.17 -61.08 -13.55
N GLY A 655 -36.24 -61.25 -14.35
CA GLY A 655 -37.60 -60.85 -13.99
C GLY A 655 -38.48 -61.98 -13.43
N PHE A 656 -39.43 -61.60 -12.56
CA PHE A 656 -40.44 -62.48 -11.93
C PHE A 656 -41.40 -63.18 -12.92
N ILE A 657 -41.47 -62.69 -14.16
CA ILE A 657 -42.20 -63.30 -15.28
C ILE A 657 -41.16 -63.68 -16.33
N GLY A 658 -41.06 -64.96 -16.68
CA GLY A 658 -40.07 -65.45 -17.65
C GLY A 658 -40.22 -64.80 -19.04
N LYS A 659 -39.14 -64.75 -19.81
CA LYS A 659 -39.05 -64.08 -21.13
C LYS A 659 -40.10 -64.48 -22.17
N GLY A 660 -40.85 -65.56 -21.98
CA GLY A 660 -41.91 -66.00 -22.90
C GLY A 660 -43.01 -64.95 -23.10
N LEU A 661 -43.68 -64.53 -22.02
CA LEU A 661 -44.79 -63.56 -22.10
C LEU A 661 -44.29 -62.13 -22.36
N THR A 662 -43.19 -61.74 -21.71
CA THR A 662 -42.59 -60.40 -21.90
C THR A 662 -42.04 -60.19 -23.31
N ARG A 663 -41.61 -61.25 -24.02
CA ARG A 663 -41.24 -61.16 -25.45
C ARG A 663 -42.45 -60.81 -26.33
N HIS A 664 -43.65 -61.31 -26.03
CA HIS A 664 -44.86 -60.93 -26.77
C HIS A 664 -45.27 -59.47 -26.51
N ILE A 665 -45.19 -59.01 -25.26
CA ILE A 665 -45.46 -57.61 -24.88
C ILE A 665 -44.42 -56.67 -25.49
N ASN A 666 -43.13 -57.04 -25.47
CA ASN A 666 -42.07 -56.24 -26.07
C ASN A 666 -42.19 -56.20 -27.61
N ARG A 667 -42.65 -57.27 -28.25
CA ARG A 667 -43.01 -57.27 -29.68
C ARG A 667 -44.19 -56.34 -29.96
N LEU A 668 -45.24 -56.38 -29.14
CA LEU A 668 -46.41 -55.49 -29.27
C LEU A 668 -46.02 -54.02 -29.05
N TRP A 669 -45.18 -53.73 -28.06
CA TRP A 669 -44.69 -52.39 -27.77
C TRP A 669 -43.77 -51.84 -28.85
N ASN A 670 -42.81 -52.64 -29.34
CA ASN A 670 -41.84 -52.19 -30.34
C ASN A 670 -42.40 -52.17 -31.77
N TYR A 671 -43.19 -53.16 -32.19
CA TYR A 671 -43.79 -53.17 -33.54
C TYR A 671 -45.16 -52.49 -33.60
N GLY A 672 -45.99 -52.63 -32.56
CA GLY A 672 -47.30 -51.97 -32.48
C GLY A 672 -47.17 -50.52 -32.05
N PHE A 673 -46.81 -50.24 -30.80
CA PHE A 673 -46.80 -48.86 -30.31
C PHE A 673 -45.69 -48.02 -30.94
N LYS A 674 -44.41 -48.41 -30.83
CA LYS A 674 -43.31 -47.63 -31.42
C LYS A 674 -43.25 -47.72 -32.95
N GLY A 675 -43.52 -48.90 -33.50
CA GLY A 675 -43.48 -49.17 -34.93
C GLY A 675 -44.67 -48.57 -35.65
N LEU A 676 -45.88 -49.11 -35.46
CA LEU A 676 -47.08 -48.65 -36.14
C LEU A 676 -47.41 -47.19 -35.79
N LEU A 677 -47.51 -46.81 -34.52
CA LEU A 677 -47.86 -45.42 -34.16
C LEU A 677 -46.74 -44.43 -34.55
N GLY A 678 -45.47 -44.81 -34.39
CA GLY A 678 -44.33 -43.97 -34.78
C GLY A 678 -44.22 -43.78 -36.30
N THR A 679 -44.46 -44.84 -37.09
CA THR A 679 -44.51 -44.75 -38.56
C THR A 679 -45.72 -43.95 -39.03
N LEU A 680 -46.90 -44.12 -38.42
CA LEU A 680 -48.09 -43.31 -38.69
C LEU A 680 -47.83 -41.83 -38.36
N GLY A 681 -47.19 -41.53 -37.22
CA GLY A 681 -46.82 -40.16 -36.85
C GLY A 681 -45.84 -39.52 -37.85
N ILE A 682 -44.82 -40.25 -38.30
CA ILE A 682 -43.86 -39.75 -39.29
C ILE A 682 -44.48 -39.64 -40.69
N LEU A 683 -45.42 -40.49 -41.07
CA LEU A 683 -46.06 -40.47 -42.40
C LEU A 683 -47.20 -39.45 -42.51
N PHE A 684 -47.95 -39.20 -41.44
CA PHE A 684 -49.13 -38.32 -41.50
C PHE A 684 -48.89 -36.95 -40.84
N VAL A 685 -48.26 -36.90 -39.66
CA VAL A 685 -48.11 -35.64 -38.92
C VAL A 685 -46.93 -34.82 -39.45
N PHE A 686 -45.77 -35.46 -39.67
CA PHE A 686 -44.57 -34.75 -40.11
C PHE A 686 -44.73 -34.01 -41.46
N PRO A 687 -45.35 -34.57 -42.52
CA PRO A 687 -45.57 -33.82 -43.76
C PRO A 687 -46.45 -32.58 -43.58
N ILE A 688 -47.50 -32.68 -42.76
CA ILE A 688 -48.40 -31.55 -42.46
C ILE A 688 -47.60 -30.43 -41.79
N ILE A 689 -46.78 -30.76 -40.79
CA ILE A 689 -45.95 -29.76 -40.10
C ILE A 689 -44.93 -29.14 -41.07
N CYS A 690 -44.26 -29.93 -41.92
CA CYS A 690 -43.30 -29.41 -42.91
C CYS A 690 -43.95 -28.44 -43.90
N ILE A 691 -45.15 -28.75 -44.40
CA ILE A 691 -45.88 -27.89 -45.34
C ILE A 691 -46.34 -26.61 -44.64
N ILE A 692 -46.96 -26.71 -43.46
CA ILE A 692 -47.44 -25.54 -42.71
C ILE A 692 -46.28 -24.63 -42.30
N ALA A 693 -45.19 -25.19 -41.75
CA ALA A 693 -44.02 -24.43 -41.34
C ALA A 693 -43.33 -23.73 -42.53
N SER A 694 -43.16 -24.44 -43.64
CA SER A 694 -42.52 -23.87 -44.84
C SER A 694 -43.41 -22.81 -45.49
N PHE A 695 -44.70 -23.06 -45.65
CA PHE A 695 -45.64 -22.10 -46.24
C PHE A 695 -45.79 -20.84 -45.38
N SER A 696 -46.01 -20.99 -44.07
CA SER A 696 -46.09 -19.85 -43.15
C SER A 696 -44.80 -19.03 -43.14
N SER A 697 -43.62 -19.69 -43.17
CA SER A 697 -42.34 -19.00 -43.25
C SER A 697 -42.19 -18.18 -44.55
N LEU A 698 -42.58 -18.73 -45.70
CA LEU A 698 -42.53 -18.00 -46.97
C LEU A 698 -43.47 -16.78 -47.00
N VAL A 699 -44.66 -16.89 -46.39
CA VAL A 699 -45.61 -15.77 -46.26
C VAL A 699 -45.02 -14.67 -45.36
N ILE A 700 -44.37 -15.04 -44.25
CA ILE A 700 -43.68 -14.09 -43.36
C ILE A 700 -42.50 -13.42 -44.08
N ALA A 701 -41.75 -14.17 -44.89
CA ALA A 701 -40.63 -13.65 -45.66
C ALA A 701 -41.09 -12.65 -46.73
N PHE A 702 -42.14 -12.96 -47.50
CA PHE A 702 -42.66 -12.07 -48.53
C PHE A 702 -43.24 -10.77 -47.94
N SER A 703 -43.87 -10.86 -46.76
CA SER A 703 -44.41 -9.70 -46.05
C SER A 703 -43.37 -8.89 -45.26
N ALA A 704 -42.09 -9.30 -45.24
CA ALA A 704 -41.03 -8.68 -44.43
C ALA A 704 -40.89 -7.16 -44.66
N PHE A 705 -41.00 -6.69 -45.91
CA PHE A 705 -40.92 -5.25 -46.21
C PHE A 705 -42.09 -4.42 -45.63
N LEU A 706 -43.21 -5.05 -45.29
CA LEU A 706 -44.38 -4.37 -44.71
C LEU A 706 -44.27 -4.27 -43.19
N TRP A 707 -43.93 -5.37 -42.52
CA TRP A 707 -43.93 -5.41 -41.05
C TRP A 707 -42.59 -5.02 -40.42
N MET A 708 -41.45 -5.27 -41.09
CA MET A 708 -40.13 -4.99 -40.51
C MET A 708 -39.91 -3.50 -40.20
N PRO A 709 -40.24 -2.54 -41.10
CA PRO A 709 -40.14 -1.11 -40.79
C PRO A 709 -41.00 -0.69 -39.59
N LEU A 710 -42.19 -1.29 -39.42
CA LEU A 710 -43.06 -1.00 -38.29
C LEU A 710 -42.44 -1.48 -36.96
N ILE A 711 -41.82 -2.67 -36.97
CA ILE A 711 -41.15 -3.22 -35.79
C ILE A 711 -39.90 -2.39 -35.44
N THR A 712 -39.07 -2.04 -36.42
CA THR A 712 -37.88 -1.23 -36.18
C THR A 712 -38.23 0.21 -35.79
N LEU A 713 -39.37 0.75 -36.26
CA LEU A 713 -39.87 2.07 -35.87
C LEU A 713 -40.39 2.05 -34.43
N ALA A 714 -41.13 1.00 -34.05
CA ALA A 714 -41.55 0.78 -32.67
C ALA A 714 -40.33 0.64 -31.72
N LEU A 715 -39.29 -0.08 -32.16
CA LEU A 715 -38.02 -0.18 -31.45
C LEU A 715 -37.30 1.18 -31.36
N HIS A 716 -37.29 1.98 -32.43
CA HIS A 716 -36.71 3.32 -32.44
C HIS A 716 -37.44 4.26 -31.46
N ALA A 717 -38.77 4.22 -31.44
CA ALA A 717 -39.60 4.95 -30.48
C ALA A 717 -39.36 4.47 -29.04
N PHE A 718 -39.22 3.16 -28.82
CA PHE A 718 -38.84 2.58 -27.54
C PHE A 718 -37.45 3.06 -27.08
N MET A 719 -36.47 3.11 -27.98
CA MET A 719 -35.13 3.59 -27.68
C MET A 719 -35.12 5.07 -27.30
N ALA A 720 -35.94 5.88 -27.96
CA ALA A 720 -36.07 7.30 -27.64
C ALA A 720 -36.77 7.55 -26.29
N LEU A 721 -37.81 6.78 -25.96
CA LEU A 721 -38.67 7.05 -24.80
C LEU A 721 -38.28 6.29 -23.53
N VAL A 722 -37.81 5.05 -23.65
CA VAL A 722 -37.64 4.12 -22.52
C VAL A 722 -36.15 3.85 -22.23
N MET A 723 -35.41 3.35 -23.22
CA MET A 723 -34.01 2.92 -23.01
C MET A 723 -33.16 3.12 -24.28
N ASP A 724 -32.21 4.05 -24.24
CA ASP A 724 -31.37 4.39 -25.37
C ASP A 724 -30.20 3.41 -25.56
N LEU A 725 -30.45 2.35 -26.33
CA LEU A 725 -29.43 1.34 -26.69
C LEU A 725 -28.33 1.89 -27.62
N ASP A 726 -28.63 2.95 -28.35
CA ASP A 726 -27.72 3.59 -29.32
C ASP A 726 -26.89 4.72 -28.66
N THR A 727 -26.93 4.84 -27.32
CA THR A 727 -26.20 5.89 -26.58
C THR A 727 -24.73 5.96 -27.02
N PRO A 728 -24.20 7.15 -27.38
CA PRO A 728 -22.82 7.30 -27.85
C PRO A 728 -21.78 7.19 -26.74
N GLU A 729 -22.14 7.48 -25.49
CA GLU A 729 -21.23 7.52 -24.33
C GLU A 729 -21.80 6.72 -23.15
N LEU A 730 -21.07 5.72 -22.66
CA LEU A 730 -21.55 4.80 -21.61
C LEU A 730 -21.79 5.48 -20.24
N SER A 731 -21.20 6.64 -20.00
CA SER A 731 -21.32 7.40 -18.73
C SER A 731 -22.69 8.07 -18.55
N ARG A 732 -23.48 8.18 -19.62
CA ARG A 732 -24.78 8.87 -19.60
C ARG A 732 -25.87 7.93 -19.10
N ASN A 733 -26.89 8.52 -18.48
CA ASN A 733 -28.09 7.77 -18.14
C ASN A 733 -28.77 7.27 -19.43
N GLN A 734 -29.05 5.97 -19.47
CA GLN A 734 -29.63 5.29 -20.62
C GLN A 734 -31.16 5.18 -20.54
N TYR A 735 -31.73 5.39 -19.35
CA TYR A 735 -33.16 5.18 -19.10
C TYR A 735 -33.93 6.51 -19.08
N LEU A 736 -35.10 6.53 -19.72
CA LEU A 736 -36.06 7.65 -19.73
C LEU A 736 -35.41 9.01 -20.09
N VAL A 737 -34.57 9.03 -21.14
CA VAL A 737 -33.72 10.18 -21.50
C VAL A 737 -34.53 11.45 -21.81
N VAL A 738 -35.69 11.30 -22.47
CA VAL A 738 -36.60 12.43 -22.77
C VAL A 738 -37.17 13.03 -21.48
N LEU A 739 -37.56 12.19 -20.52
CA LEU A 739 -38.10 12.64 -19.24
C LEU A 739 -37.02 13.37 -18.44
N GLU A 740 -35.78 12.86 -18.42
CA GLU A 740 -34.65 13.55 -17.78
C GLU A 740 -34.38 14.91 -18.44
N ALA A 741 -34.38 14.99 -19.77
CA ALA A 741 -34.13 16.25 -20.47
C ALA A 741 -35.24 17.29 -20.21
N LEU A 742 -36.51 16.90 -20.33
CA LEU A 742 -37.66 17.80 -20.15
C LEU A 742 -37.91 18.16 -18.69
N ALA A 743 -38.10 17.17 -17.83
CA ALA A 743 -38.51 17.42 -16.44
C ALA A 743 -37.34 17.91 -15.60
N TRP A 744 -36.17 17.25 -15.69
CA TRP A 744 -35.05 17.55 -14.81
C TRP A 744 -34.17 18.69 -15.34
N ASN A 745 -33.64 18.59 -16.56
CA ASN A 745 -32.71 19.60 -17.09
C ASN A 745 -33.39 20.91 -17.48
N ILE A 746 -34.51 20.87 -18.20
CA ILE A 746 -35.24 22.07 -18.63
C ILE A 746 -36.19 22.57 -17.53
N GLY A 747 -37.09 21.71 -17.03
CA GLY A 747 -38.11 22.12 -16.06
C GLY A 747 -37.51 22.53 -14.71
N VAL A 748 -36.86 21.60 -14.02
CA VAL A 748 -36.33 21.84 -12.66
C VAL A 748 -35.06 22.69 -12.69
N GLN A 749 -34.01 22.29 -13.41
CA GLN A 749 -32.74 23.02 -13.42
C GLN A 749 -32.76 24.26 -14.32
N GLY A 750 -33.49 24.23 -15.43
CA GLY A 750 -33.55 25.34 -16.39
C GLY A 750 -34.51 26.45 -15.93
N CYS A 751 -35.77 26.13 -15.62
CA CYS A 751 -36.81 27.13 -15.33
C CYS A 751 -37.02 27.41 -13.84
N LEU A 752 -37.13 26.37 -13.00
CA LEU A 752 -37.45 26.54 -11.58
C LEU A 752 -36.23 27.03 -10.77
N GLN A 753 -35.06 26.46 -11.01
CA GLN A 753 -33.82 26.81 -10.30
C GLN A 753 -33.42 28.29 -10.40
N PRO A 754 -33.42 28.99 -11.54
CA PRO A 754 -32.99 30.40 -11.58
C PRO A 754 -33.97 31.31 -10.84
N ILE A 755 -35.28 31.03 -10.91
CA ILE A 755 -36.30 31.75 -10.16
C ILE A 755 -36.06 31.55 -8.66
N ALA A 756 -35.89 30.30 -8.23
CA ALA A 756 -35.61 29.98 -6.83
C ALA A 756 -34.26 30.59 -6.37
N ALA A 757 -33.21 30.54 -7.20
CA ALA A 757 -31.90 31.09 -6.88
C ALA A 757 -31.94 32.62 -6.75
N LEU A 758 -32.69 33.31 -7.62
CA LEU A 758 -32.87 34.77 -7.58
C LEU A 758 -33.68 35.20 -6.35
N ILE A 759 -34.79 34.51 -6.05
CA ILE A 759 -35.58 34.73 -4.83
C ILE A 759 -34.70 34.52 -3.59
N VAL A 760 -33.91 33.44 -3.56
CA VAL A 760 -33.00 33.19 -2.44
C VAL A 760 -31.95 34.28 -2.31
N ALA A 761 -31.35 34.73 -3.42
CA ALA A 761 -30.28 35.73 -3.41
C ALA A 761 -30.76 37.14 -3.04
N ILE A 762 -31.89 37.59 -3.60
CA ILE A 762 -32.37 38.98 -3.51
C ILE A 762 -33.34 39.18 -2.35
N ILE A 763 -34.14 38.17 -2.01
CA ILE A 763 -35.20 38.31 -1.00
C ILE A 763 -34.82 37.58 0.29
N ILE A 764 -34.58 36.27 0.22
CA ILE A 764 -34.42 35.44 1.43
C ILE A 764 -33.10 35.77 2.15
N CYS A 765 -31.97 35.85 1.43
CA CYS A 765 -30.67 36.11 2.06
C CYS A 765 -30.64 37.49 2.77
N PRO A 766 -31.12 38.61 2.17
CA PRO A 766 -31.19 39.89 2.86
C PRO A 766 -32.14 39.90 4.06
N ILE A 767 -33.31 39.26 3.98
CA ILE A 767 -34.26 39.16 5.10
C ILE A 767 -33.62 38.38 6.26
N ILE A 768 -33.00 37.23 5.98
CA ILE A 768 -32.32 36.43 7.01
C ILE A 768 -31.15 37.21 7.61
N ALA A 769 -30.33 37.88 6.79
CA ALA A 769 -29.22 38.69 7.27
C ALA A 769 -29.71 39.83 8.18
N PHE A 770 -30.79 40.51 7.81
CA PHE A 770 -31.41 41.56 8.61
C PHE A 770 -31.99 41.02 9.93
N LEU A 771 -32.68 39.88 9.90
CA LEU A 771 -33.19 39.23 11.11
C LEU A 771 -32.07 38.82 12.07
N ILE A 772 -30.99 38.24 11.55
CA ILE A 772 -29.83 37.86 12.37
C ILE A 772 -29.17 39.11 12.97
N LEU A 773 -29.00 40.17 12.18
CA LEU A 773 -28.41 41.42 12.64
C LEU A 773 -29.25 42.07 13.75
N THR A 774 -30.57 42.16 13.57
CA THR A 774 -31.48 42.74 14.56
C THR A 774 -31.47 41.93 15.86
N ILE A 775 -31.57 40.60 15.78
CA ILE A 775 -31.45 39.71 16.95
C ILE A 775 -30.09 39.86 17.62
N ALA A 776 -29.00 39.96 16.86
CA ALA A 776 -27.64 40.10 17.41
C ALA A 776 -27.46 41.42 18.18
N VAL A 777 -27.94 42.54 17.63
CA VAL A 777 -27.90 43.85 18.28
C VAL A 777 -28.76 43.85 19.56
N ILE A 778 -29.99 43.34 19.48
CA ILE A 778 -30.89 43.24 20.63
C ILE A 778 -30.25 42.36 21.72
N ARG A 779 -29.75 41.18 21.35
CA ARG A 779 -29.08 40.24 22.27
C ARG A 779 -27.84 40.86 22.90
N TYR A 780 -27.04 41.61 22.13
CA TYR A 780 -25.87 42.32 22.64
C TYR A 780 -26.26 43.35 23.69
N TRP A 781 -27.26 44.20 23.41
CA TRP A 781 -27.71 45.23 24.36
C TRP A 781 -28.36 44.65 25.61
N ILE A 782 -29.27 43.67 25.47
CA ILE A 782 -29.86 42.95 26.60
C ILE A 782 -28.75 42.33 27.45
N ARG A 783 -27.73 41.73 26.82
CA ARG A 783 -26.61 41.14 27.54
C ARG A 783 -25.72 42.18 28.22
N VAL A 784 -25.50 43.33 27.60
CA VAL A 784 -24.80 44.47 28.19
C VAL A 784 -25.51 44.92 29.47
N MET A 785 -26.83 45.10 29.40
CA MET A 785 -27.63 45.46 30.57
C MET A 785 -27.60 44.38 31.64
N TRP A 786 -27.80 43.11 31.25
CA TRP A 786 -27.82 41.98 32.17
C TRP A 786 -26.52 41.78 32.93
N ASP A 787 -25.37 41.74 32.24
CA ASP A 787 -24.08 41.57 32.94
C ASP A 787 -23.75 42.78 33.82
N THR A 788 -24.14 43.99 33.41
CA THR A 788 -23.92 45.19 34.23
C THR A 788 -24.76 45.11 35.50
N ALA A 789 -26.02 44.69 35.38
CA ALA A 789 -26.90 44.44 36.52
C ALA A 789 -26.38 43.32 37.42
N MET A 790 -26.02 42.15 36.87
CA MET A 790 -25.48 41.02 37.65
C MET A 790 -24.15 41.35 38.33
N PHE A 791 -23.27 42.10 37.66
CA PHE A 791 -21.99 42.51 38.25
C PHE A 791 -22.20 43.42 39.46
N HIS A 792 -23.02 44.47 39.33
CA HIS A 792 -23.21 45.45 40.40
C HIS A 792 -24.15 44.96 41.52
N LEU A 793 -25.19 44.18 41.20
CA LEU A 793 -26.18 43.72 42.18
C LEU A 793 -25.77 42.43 42.90
N VAL A 794 -25.11 41.50 42.20
CA VAL A 794 -24.83 40.15 42.73
C VAL A 794 -23.34 39.94 42.96
N ILE A 795 -22.52 40.05 41.93
CA ILE A 795 -21.12 39.57 41.97
C ILE A 795 -20.24 40.48 42.83
N LYS A 796 -20.36 41.81 42.71
CA LYS A 796 -19.55 42.78 43.47
C LYS A 796 -19.76 42.66 44.98
N ASN A 797 -21.00 42.38 45.42
CA ASN A 797 -21.35 42.38 46.84
C ASN A 797 -21.39 40.97 47.47
N ARG A 798 -21.58 39.90 46.68
CA ARG A 798 -21.74 38.53 47.16
C ARG A 798 -20.77 37.50 46.55
N GLY A 799 -19.84 37.91 45.70
CA GLY A 799 -18.85 37.02 45.08
C GLY A 799 -17.86 36.43 46.10
N ARG A 800 -17.74 35.10 46.10
CA ARG A 800 -16.83 34.32 46.96
C ARG A 800 -16.09 33.27 46.13
N VAL A 801 -14.99 32.76 46.65
CA VAL A 801 -14.24 31.65 46.03
C VAL A 801 -15.04 30.35 46.20
N PRO A 802 -15.31 29.59 45.12
CA PRO A 802 -16.04 28.31 45.20
C PRO A 802 -15.13 27.17 45.68
N ALA A 803 -15.72 26.21 46.42
CA ALA A 803 -15.06 24.99 46.87
C ALA A 803 -15.23 23.79 45.90
N SER A 804 -16.19 23.86 44.97
CA SER A 804 -16.41 22.80 43.98
C SER A 804 -16.97 23.36 42.68
N ASP A 805 -16.90 22.56 41.61
CA ASP A 805 -17.59 22.86 40.37
C ASP A 805 -19.11 22.93 40.61
N SER A 806 -19.74 23.99 40.10
CA SER A 806 -21.18 24.19 40.17
C SER A 806 -21.70 24.67 38.82
N PHE A 807 -23.03 24.70 38.68
CA PHE A 807 -23.65 25.27 37.49
C PHE A 807 -23.36 26.78 37.34
N VAL A 808 -23.04 27.47 38.44
CA VAL A 808 -22.78 28.92 38.50
C VAL A 808 -21.32 29.24 38.16
N VAL A 809 -20.38 28.43 38.65
CA VAL A 809 -18.95 28.61 38.41
C VAL A 809 -18.33 27.25 38.15
N LYS A 810 -17.60 27.12 37.03
CA LYS A 810 -16.95 25.89 36.60
C LYS A 810 -15.45 26.13 36.41
N ARG A 811 -14.61 25.26 36.93
CA ARG A 811 -13.16 25.29 36.75
C ARG A 811 -12.81 24.93 35.30
N ILE A 812 -11.92 25.70 34.68
CA ILE A 812 -11.44 25.50 33.30
C ILE A 812 -9.98 25.05 33.29
N ALA A 813 -9.21 25.47 34.29
CA ALA A 813 -7.81 25.09 34.46
C ALA A 813 -7.46 25.06 35.95
N GLY A 814 -6.47 24.27 36.34
CA GLY A 814 -6.00 24.11 37.71
C GLY A 814 -5.53 22.69 37.99
N PRO A 815 -4.75 22.47 39.07
CA PRO A 815 -4.27 21.15 39.46
C PRO A 815 -5.43 20.15 39.62
N GLY A 816 -5.26 18.95 39.06
CA GLY A 816 -6.25 17.87 39.03
C GLY A 816 -7.30 17.94 37.91
N LEU A 817 -7.31 18.98 37.05
CA LEU A 817 -8.22 19.10 35.89
C LEU A 817 -7.54 18.82 34.55
N ALA A 818 -6.24 19.09 34.43
CA ALA A 818 -5.43 18.74 33.27
C ALA A 818 -4.96 17.28 33.39
N SER A 819 -4.95 16.54 32.27
CA SER A 819 -4.37 15.20 32.19
C SER A 819 -2.84 15.20 32.31
N ASP A 820 -2.22 16.34 32.03
CA ASP A 820 -0.79 16.46 31.75
C ASP A 820 -0.09 17.09 32.96
N TYR A 821 0.32 16.23 33.88
CA TYR A 821 1.10 16.58 35.06
C TYR A 821 2.12 15.48 35.31
N TYR A 822 3.19 15.84 36.02
CA TYR A 822 4.29 14.92 36.36
C TYR A 822 4.47 14.81 37.87
N TYR A 823 4.96 13.66 38.33
CA TYR A 823 5.35 13.44 39.71
C TYR A 823 6.86 13.57 39.87
N GLN A 824 7.32 14.36 40.84
CA GLN A 824 8.72 14.47 41.23
C GLN A 824 8.99 13.55 42.41
N ILE A 825 9.93 12.62 42.26
CA ILE A 825 10.45 11.80 43.38
C ILE A 825 11.77 12.40 43.89
N ARG A 826 12.25 11.93 45.03
CA ARG A 826 13.59 12.25 45.56
C ARG A 826 14.64 11.29 44.96
N PRO A 827 15.90 11.72 44.78
CA PRO A 827 16.94 10.86 44.21
C PRO A 827 17.17 9.58 45.03
N GLU A 828 16.96 9.62 46.35
CA GLU A 828 17.08 8.47 47.23
C GLU A 828 16.04 7.38 46.93
N GLN A 829 14.80 7.78 46.61
CA GLN A 829 13.74 6.85 46.21
C GLN A 829 14.06 6.19 44.87
N ALA A 830 14.69 6.93 43.95
CA ALA A 830 15.09 6.41 42.65
C ALA A 830 16.23 5.39 42.79
N LEU A 831 17.24 5.68 43.62
CA LEU A 831 18.35 4.76 43.91
C LEU A 831 17.89 3.50 44.66
N ALA A 832 16.97 3.63 45.62
CA ALA A 832 16.38 2.48 46.30
C ALA A 832 15.60 1.54 45.35
N ALA A 833 14.82 2.12 44.43
CA ALA A 833 14.12 1.36 43.40
C ALA A 833 15.11 0.72 42.39
N PHE A 834 16.22 1.39 42.11
CA PHE A 834 17.29 0.87 41.25
C PHE A 834 18.02 -0.32 41.89
N GLU A 835 18.36 -0.24 43.17
CA GLU A 835 18.97 -1.37 43.89
C GLU A 835 18.06 -2.61 43.91
N ALA A 836 16.75 -2.42 44.07
CA ALA A 836 15.78 -3.51 43.98
C ALA A 836 15.77 -4.15 42.58
N LYS A 837 15.97 -3.35 41.51
CA LYS A 837 16.08 -3.86 40.14
C LYS A 837 17.41 -4.59 39.89
N LEU A 838 18.52 -4.12 40.46
CA LEU A 838 19.80 -4.85 40.45
C LEU A 838 19.66 -6.23 41.12
N GLU A 839 18.98 -6.30 42.26
CA GLU A 839 18.72 -7.57 42.95
C GLU A 839 17.84 -8.50 42.08
N LEU A 840 16.85 -7.95 41.37
CA LEU A 840 16.04 -8.74 40.44
C LEU A 840 16.87 -9.35 39.29
N ASP A 841 17.83 -8.59 38.75
CA ASP A 841 18.70 -9.07 37.68
C ASP A 841 19.71 -10.11 38.19
N GLU A 842 20.23 -9.95 39.41
CA GLU A 842 21.04 -10.99 40.07
C GLU A 842 20.23 -12.27 40.27
N LEU A 843 18.98 -12.17 40.72
CA LEU A 843 18.11 -13.33 40.91
C LEU A 843 17.78 -14.03 39.58
N LEU A 844 17.68 -13.29 38.47
CA LEU A 844 17.50 -13.86 37.13
C LEU A 844 18.76 -14.61 36.67
N ALA A 845 19.94 -14.03 36.85
CA ALA A 845 21.20 -14.69 36.51
C ALA A 845 21.42 -15.96 37.36
N PHE A 846 21.14 -15.87 38.66
CA PHE A 846 21.16 -17.01 39.58
C PHE A 846 20.17 -18.10 39.17
N GLN A 847 18.96 -17.73 38.74
CA GLN A 847 17.96 -18.68 38.24
C GLN A 847 18.51 -19.49 37.07
N GLN A 848 19.03 -18.81 36.05
CA GLN A 848 19.55 -19.45 34.83
C GLN A 848 20.73 -20.40 35.14
N GLU A 849 21.66 -19.98 35.98
CA GLU A 849 22.79 -20.80 36.41
C GLU A 849 22.32 -22.03 37.18
N THR A 850 21.41 -21.84 38.15
CA THR A 850 20.93 -22.91 39.03
C THR A 850 20.08 -23.93 38.26
N GLU A 851 19.21 -23.49 37.35
CA GLU A 851 18.44 -24.39 36.48
C GLU A 851 19.35 -25.24 35.58
N ARG A 852 20.43 -24.64 35.08
CA ARG A 852 21.46 -25.38 34.33
C ARG A 852 22.12 -26.44 35.20
N LEU A 853 22.52 -26.11 36.43
CA LEU A 853 23.11 -27.07 37.37
C LEU A 853 22.13 -28.20 37.72
N ILE A 854 20.86 -27.87 37.99
CA ILE A 854 19.81 -28.86 38.27
C ILE A 854 19.64 -29.82 37.10
N THR A 855 19.69 -29.33 35.86
CA THR A 855 19.50 -30.16 34.64
C THR A 855 20.79 -30.85 34.15
N GLN A 856 21.95 -30.55 34.72
CA GLN A 856 23.25 -31.10 34.32
C GLN A 856 23.29 -32.64 34.29
N PRO A 857 22.78 -33.38 35.31
CA PRO A 857 22.75 -34.84 35.28
C PRO A 857 22.04 -35.43 34.04
N GLN A 858 20.98 -34.77 33.56
CA GLN A 858 20.23 -35.22 32.37
C GLN A 858 21.03 -35.02 31.10
N ARG A 859 21.79 -33.92 31.02
CA ARG A 859 22.67 -33.64 29.88
C ARG A 859 23.83 -34.61 29.85
N ASP A 860 24.47 -34.84 30.99
CA ASP A 860 25.56 -35.82 31.15
C ASP A 860 25.06 -37.23 30.77
N PHE A 861 23.84 -37.61 31.18
CA PHE A 861 23.20 -38.87 30.79
C PHE A 861 22.96 -38.98 29.29
N THR A 862 22.43 -37.93 28.67
CA THR A 862 22.16 -37.91 27.23
C THR A 862 23.45 -37.99 26.43
N GLN A 863 24.47 -37.23 26.83
CA GLN A 863 25.78 -37.21 26.21
C GLN A 863 26.51 -38.54 26.36
N PHE A 864 26.40 -39.19 27.52
CA PHE A 864 26.95 -40.53 27.73
C PHE A 864 26.32 -41.55 26.79
N VAL A 865 24.99 -41.56 26.68
CA VAL A 865 24.28 -42.50 25.79
C VAL A 865 24.63 -42.25 24.32
N GLU A 866 24.73 -40.97 23.92
CA GLU A 866 25.19 -40.61 22.58
C GLU A 866 26.63 -41.07 22.34
N ALA A 867 27.56 -40.80 23.25
CA ALA A 867 28.96 -41.19 23.10
C ALA A 867 29.16 -42.71 23.05
N CYS A 868 28.45 -43.48 23.88
CA CYS A 868 28.61 -44.93 23.97
C CYS A 868 27.83 -45.69 22.89
N PHE A 869 26.67 -45.19 22.45
CA PHE A 869 25.74 -45.98 21.62
C PHE A 869 25.32 -45.33 20.29
N SER A 870 25.78 -44.13 19.97
CA SER A 870 25.56 -43.46 18.66
C SER A 870 26.07 -44.28 17.45
N PRO A 871 27.24 -44.97 17.50
CA PRO A 871 27.69 -45.83 16.40
C PRO A 871 26.73 -46.98 16.06
N PHE A 872 25.81 -47.32 16.97
CA PHE A 872 24.82 -48.40 16.81
C PHE A 872 23.42 -47.87 16.45
N ALA A 873 23.28 -46.58 16.13
CA ALA A 873 22.01 -45.93 15.78
C ALA A 873 20.88 -46.10 16.83
N THR A 874 21.25 -46.35 18.09
CA THR A 874 20.28 -46.45 19.19
C THR A 874 20.03 -45.07 19.80
N SER A 875 18.80 -44.81 20.26
CA SER A 875 18.41 -43.54 20.88
C SER A 875 17.95 -43.75 22.32
N LEU A 876 18.16 -42.72 23.16
CA LEU A 876 17.76 -42.72 24.57
C LEU A 876 16.25 -42.88 24.73
N SER A 877 15.82 -43.93 25.44
CA SER A 877 14.42 -44.09 25.83
C SER A 877 14.10 -43.25 27.07
N LYS A 878 13.42 -42.12 26.87
CA LYS A 878 13.07 -41.18 27.96
C LYS A 878 11.99 -41.71 28.92
N THR A 879 11.32 -42.81 28.57
CA THR A 879 10.12 -43.31 29.28
C THR A 879 10.42 -44.38 30.33
N ARG A 880 11.66 -44.89 30.39
CA ARG A 880 12.08 -45.94 31.33
C ARG A 880 13.12 -45.42 32.32
N ASP A 881 13.17 -46.06 33.49
CA ASP A 881 14.20 -45.79 34.49
C ASP A 881 15.56 -46.27 33.99
N PRO A 882 16.66 -45.56 34.31
CA PRO A 882 16.77 -44.49 35.32
C PRO A 882 16.56 -43.03 34.83
N TYR A 883 16.46 -42.76 33.52
CA TYR A 883 16.36 -41.38 32.99
C TYR A 883 15.06 -40.65 33.39
N LYS A 884 13.92 -41.35 33.44
CA LYS A 884 12.63 -40.76 33.82
C LYS A 884 12.63 -40.24 35.26
N SER A 885 13.33 -40.92 36.15
CA SER A 885 13.47 -40.52 37.55
C SER A 885 14.31 -39.25 37.69
N LEU A 886 15.44 -39.15 36.97
CA LEU A 886 16.24 -37.92 36.82
C LEU A 886 15.44 -36.74 36.23
N GLU A 887 14.55 -37.02 35.27
CA GLU A 887 13.67 -36.02 34.67
C GLU A 887 12.63 -35.47 35.65
N LYS A 888 12.10 -36.32 36.54
CA LYS A 888 11.17 -35.91 37.58
C LYS A 888 11.86 -35.10 38.67
N GLU A 889 13.01 -35.57 39.15
CA GLU A 889 13.81 -34.91 40.19
C GLU A 889 14.19 -33.47 39.79
N ALA A 890 14.71 -33.27 38.58
CA ALA A 890 15.04 -31.92 38.12
C ALA A 890 13.81 -31.00 38.02
N ARG A 891 12.65 -31.53 37.59
CA ARG A 891 11.40 -30.74 37.55
C ARG A 891 10.96 -30.30 38.93
N ASP A 892 11.03 -31.19 39.91
CA ASP A 892 10.67 -30.88 41.30
C ASP A 892 11.63 -29.81 41.88
N LEU A 893 12.94 -29.94 41.64
CA LEU A 893 13.94 -28.95 42.06
C LEU A 893 13.77 -27.58 41.38
N VAL A 894 13.49 -27.56 40.07
CA VAL A 894 13.18 -26.31 39.34
C VAL A 894 11.92 -25.65 39.89
N SER A 895 10.87 -26.43 40.23
CA SER A 895 9.65 -25.86 40.81
C SER A 895 9.88 -25.23 42.19
N ALA A 896 10.69 -25.87 43.04
CA ALA A 896 11.07 -25.34 44.35
C ALA A 896 11.93 -24.07 44.25
N LEU A 897 12.79 -23.98 43.22
CA LEU A 897 13.55 -22.78 42.89
C LEU A 897 12.63 -21.61 42.54
N HIS A 898 11.68 -21.83 41.63
CA HIS A 898 10.70 -20.82 41.22
C HIS A 898 9.87 -20.31 42.39
N GLU A 899 9.36 -21.19 43.25
CA GLU A 899 8.55 -20.79 44.41
C GLU A 899 9.31 -19.82 45.35
N LYS A 900 10.60 -20.10 45.61
CA LYS A 900 11.45 -19.24 46.44
C LYS A 900 11.76 -17.91 45.74
N LEU A 901 12.07 -17.93 44.44
CA LEU A 901 12.34 -16.73 43.65
C LEU A 901 11.11 -15.82 43.56
N ASP A 902 9.92 -16.38 43.30
CA ASP A 902 8.69 -15.59 43.14
C ASP A 902 8.27 -14.90 44.43
N ARG A 903 8.49 -15.52 45.59
CA ARG A 903 8.30 -14.85 46.89
C ARG A 903 9.22 -13.63 47.03
N ARG A 904 10.49 -13.78 46.63
CA ARG A 904 11.47 -12.68 46.70
C ARG A 904 11.16 -11.57 45.71
N ARG A 905 10.77 -11.90 44.47
CA ARG A 905 10.37 -10.94 43.44
C ARG A 905 9.19 -10.07 43.88
N LYS A 906 8.19 -10.66 44.55
CA LYS A 906 7.01 -9.92 45.06
C LYS A 906 7.37 -8.86 46.10
N ASP A 907 8.38 -9.10 46.93
CA ASP A 907 8.87 -8.13 47.93
C ASP A 907 9.58 -6.92 47.27
N LEU A 908 10.19 -7.11 46.10
CA LEU A 908 10.99 -6.13 45.35
C LEU A 908 10.17 -5.29 44.36
N GLN A 909 8.84 -5.44 44.32
CA GLN A 909 8.00 -4.65 43.41
C GLN A 909 7.58 -3.30 44.00
N THR A 910 7.68 -2.23 43.21
CA THR A 910 7.33 -0.84 43.62
C THR A 910 5.82 -0.63 43.83
N GLY A 911 4.96 -1.48 43.28
CA GLY A 911 3.49 -1.38 43.42
C GLY A 911 2.85 -0.21 42.64
N LEU A 912 3.63 0.52 41.84
CA LEU A 912 3.16 1.64 41.02
C LEU A 912 2.38 1.13 39.79
N GLY A 913 1.19 1.70 39.54
CA GLY A 913 0.47 1.45 38.29
C GLY A 913 1.14 2.11 37.08
N VAL A 914 0.95 1.55 35.88
CA VAL A 914 1.57 2.01 34.62
C VAL A 914 1.39 3.52 34.37
N ALA A 915 0.20 4.06 34.67
CA ALA A 915 -0.12 5.48 34.47
C ALA A 915 0.63 6.44 35.41
N VAL A 916 1.06 5.97 36.59
CA VAL A 916 1.88 6.78 37.51
C VAL A 916 3.34 6.68 37.11
N ARG A 917 3.81 5.48 36.75
CA ARG A 917 5.20 5.23 36.32
C ARG A 917 5.59 6.07 35.09
N SER A 918 4.67 6.27 34.14
CA SER A 918 4.87 7.11 32.96
C SER A 918 4.96 8.62 33.25
N LYS A 919 4.64 9.04 34.48
CA LYS A 919 4.57 10.45 34.87
C LYS A 919 5.65 10.83 35.89
N ILE A 920 6.44 9.89 36.38
CA ILE A 920 7.50 10.17 37.34
C ILE A 920 8.71 10.76 36.61
N LYS A 921 9.24 11.87 37.12
CA LYS A 921 10.39 12.59 36.58
C LYS A 921 11.28 13.13 37.73
N LEU A 922 12.51 13.50 37.40
CA LEU A 922 13.46 14.17 38.31
C LEU A 922 13.85 15.55 37.76
N THR A 923 14.49 16.38 38.58
CA THR A 923 15.14 17.60 38.06
C THR A 923 16.36 17.21 37.23
N THR A 924 16.84 18.11 36.36
CA THR A 924 18.06 17.89 35.58
C THR A 924 19.27 17.55 36.47
N PHE A 925 19.39 18.21 37.62
CA PHE A 925 20.46 17.97 38.59
C PHE A 925 20.31 16.61 39.28
N ASP A 926 19.12 16.32 39.83
CA ASP A 926 18.88 15.07 40.55
C ASP A 926 18.99 13.85 39.62
N LEU A 927 18.52 13.96 38.37
CA LEU A 927 18.62 12.90 37.37
C LEU A 927 20.08 12.57 37.04
N LYS A 928 20.96 13.59 36.93
CA LYS A 928 22.40 13.39 36.70
C LYS A 928 23.04 12.61 37.83
N ILE A 929 22.78 13.00 39.07
CA ILE A 929 23.29 12.31 40.27
C ILE A 929 22.83 10.85 40.26
N VAL A 930 21.53 10.63 40.04
CA VAL A 930 20.93 9.30 40.09
C VAL A 930 21.49 8.38 39.00
N ILE A 931 21.64 8.85 37.76
CA ILE A 931 22.24 8.04 36.67
C ILE A 931 23.72 7.77 36.94
N GLN A 932 24.48 8.76 37.42
CA GLN A 932 25.90 8.58 37.74
C GLN A 932 26.10 7.54 38.85
N GLN A 933 25.34 7.66 39.94
CA GLN A 933 25.42 6.71 41.05
C GLN A 933 24.92 5.32 40.65
N ALA A 934 23.86 5.24 39.85
CA ALA A 934 23.39 3.98 39.29
C ALA A 934 24.44 3.30 38.40
N ALA A 935 25.14 4.06 37.56
CA ALA A 935 26.24 3.54 36.74
C ALA A 935 27.40 2.99 37.59
N LEU A 936 27.76 3.66 38.69
CA LEU A 936 28.77 3.17 39.64
C LEU A 936 28.31 1.90 40.37
N MET A 937 27.03 1.81 40.73
CA MET A 937 26.45 0.60 41.30
C MET A 937 26.51 -0.57 40.31
N LEU A 938 26.19 -0.32 39.03
CA LEU A 938 26.29 -1.30 37.96
C LEU A 938 27.73 -1.77 37.75
N GLU A 939 28.66 -0.85 37.55
CA GLU A 939 30.07 -1.17 37.32
C GLU A 939 30.67 -2.03 38.44
N ARG A 940 30.24 -1.80 39.69
CA ARG A 940 30.69 -2.59 40.84
C ARG A 940 30.03 -3.97 40.93
N LEU A 941 28.73 -4.07 40.67
CA LEU A 941 27.94 -5.27 40.96
C LEU A 941 27.77 -6.21 39.75
N TYR A 942 27.59 -5.67 38.53
CA TYR A 942 27.30 -6.49 37.36
C TYR A 942 28.43 -7.48 37.00
N PRO A 943 29.72 -7.08 36.97
CA PRO A 943 30.80 -8.02 36.63
C PRO A 943 30.88 -9.24 37.56
N THR A 944 30.65 -9.03 38.86
CA THR A 944 30.82 -10.06 39.89
C THR A 944 29.53 -10.87 40.13
N HIS A 945 28.35 -10.27 40.02
CA HIS A 945 27.08 -10.92 40.36
C HIS A 945 26.27 -11.40 39.14
N VAL A 946 26.40 -10.74 37.98
CA VAL A 946 25.60 -11.03 36.78
C VAL A 946 26.45 -11.66 35.68
N PHE A 947 27.53 -11.00 35.24
CA PHE A 947 28.38 -11.50 34.15
C PHE A 947 29.12 -12.79 34.53
N ALA A 948 29.51 -12.95 35.80
CA ALA A 948 30.07 -14.21 36.30
C ALA A 948 29.12 -15.42 36.11
N ARG A 949 27.80 -15.18 35.98
CA ARG A 949 26.75 -16.20 35.85
C ARG A 949 26.11 -16.23 34.45
N LEU A 950 26.53 -15.35 33.54
CA LEU A 950 25.92 -15.17 32.21
C LEU A 950 26.33 -16.27 31.23
N ILE A 951 25.42 -16.62 30.31
CA ILE A 951 25.63 -17.59 29.24
C ILE A 951 25.85 -16.83 27.93
N GLY A 952 27.09 -16.50 27.58
CA GLY A 952 27.45 -15.78 26.35
C GLY A 952 28.71 -14.93 26.52
N SER A 953 29.16 -14.28 25.43
CA SER A 953 30.20 -13.26 25.56
C SER A 953 29.59 -11.96 26.12
N GLU A 954 30.39 -11.16 26.82
CA GLU A 954 29.95 -9.83 27.27
C GLU A 954 29.54 -8.95 26.07
N ASP A 955 30.21 -9.12 24.93
CA ASP A 955 29.94 -8.39 23.70
C ASP A 955 28.51 -8.64 23.19
N ASP A 956 28.04 -9.90 23.23
CA ASP A 956 26.67 -10.27 22.85
C ASP A 956 25.62 -9.59 23.75
N PHE A 957 25.93 -9.38 25.03
CA PHE A 957 25.03 -8.71 25.96
C PHE A 957 24.84 -7.23 25.60
N TRP A 958 25.95 -6.52 25.35
CA TRP A 958 25.92 -5.11 24.97
C TRP A 958 25.25 -4.90 23.60
N GLU A 959 25.52 -5.76 22.62
CA GLU A 959 24.91 -5.72 21.28
C GLU A 959 23.38 -5.93 21.34
N ASN A 960 22.91 -6.91 22.13
CA ASN A 960 21.48 -7.15 22.33
C ASN A 960 20.75 -5.97 22.99
N LYS A 961 21.47 -5.09 23.69
CA LYS A 961 20.93 -3.88 24.32
C LYS A 961 21.10 -2.62 23.46
N GLY A 962 21.73 -2.72 22.30
CA GLY A 962 22.02 -1.59 21.41
C GLY A 962 22.99 -0.58 22.01
N LEU A 963 23.83 -1.00 22.97
CA LEU A 963 24.79 -0.16 23.69
C LEU A 963 26.23 -0.54 23.34
N GLY A 964 27.15 0.41 23.49
CA GLY A 964 28.58 0.13 23.40
C GLY A 964 29.08 -0.65 24.62
N ILE A 965 30.14 -1.45 24.45
CA ILE A 965 30.77 -2.20 25.56
C ILE A 965 31.22 -1.23 26.65
N GLY A 966 30.79 -1.49 27.89
CA GLY A 966 31.13 -0.67 29.06
C GLY A 966 30.31 0.62 29.23
N ASP A 967 29.24 0.83 28.44
CA ASP A 967 28.33 1.97 28.61
C ASP A 967 27.37 1.77 29.80
N TRP A 968 27.92 1.83 31.01
CA TRP A 968 27.17 1.68 32.27
C TRP A 968 26.12 2.76 32.48
N ALA A 969 26.33 3.96 31.94
CA ALA A 969 25.37 5.06 32.02
C ALA A 969 24.15 4.80 31.10
N GLY A 970 24.38 4.37 29.86
CA GLY A 970 23.32 3.94 28.95
C GLY A 970 22.50 2.79 29.50
N LEU A 971 23.16 1.80 30.12
CA LEU A 971 22.49 0.68 30.78
C LEU A 971 21.66 1.13 31.99
N ALA A 972 22.19 2.03 32.83
CA ALA A 972 21.44 2.64 33.93
C ALA A 972 20.18 3.38 33.40
N GLY A 973 20.30 4.10 32.29
CA GLY A 973 19.19 4.77 31.62
C GLY A 973 18.09 3.79 31.18
N LEU A 974 18.46 2.69 30.52
CA LEU A 974 17.53 1.63 30.12
C LEU A 974 16.84 0.99 31.34
N MET A 975 17.57 0.73 32.42
CA MET A 975 17.01 0.17 33.64
C MET A 975 16.04 1.12 34.35
N TYR A 976 16.33 2.43 34.37
CA TYR A 976 15.37 3.41 34.86
C TYR A 976 14.12 3.52 33.98
N ALA A 977 14.27 3.37 32.67
CA ALA A 977 13.13 3.28 31.75
C ALA A 977 12.26 2.05 32.05
N ASP A 978 12.88 0.92 32.38
CA ASP A 978 12.18 -0.29 32.79
C ASP A 978 11.52 -0.16 34.17
N ILE A 979 12.12 0.55 35.14
CA ILE A 979 11.57 0.76 36.49
C ILE A 979 10.41 1.75 36.48
N PHE A 980 10.52 2.85 35.73
CA PHE A 980 9.48 3.87 35.63
C PHE A 980 8.89 3.89 34.22
N SER A 981 9.55 4.59 33.30
CA SER A 981 9.19 4.68 31.89
C SER A 981 10.29 5.39 31.13
N LEU A 982 10.27 5.32 29.79
CA LEU A 982 11.16 6.13 28.95
C LEU A 982 11.07 7.63 29.28
N ASP A 983 9.89 8.12 29.69
CA ASP A 983 9.66 9.52 30.03
C ASP A 983 10.39 9.97 31.32
N PHE A 984 10.86 9.03 32.15
CA PHE A 984 11.65 9.33 33.34
C PHE A 984 13.01 9.97 33.00
N LEU A 985 13.58 9.60 31.86
CA LEU A 985 14.85 10.13 31.37
C LEU A 985 14.72 11.56 30.85
N GLN A 986 13.48 12.02 30.64
CA GLN A 986 13.19 13.43 30.43
C GLN A 986 12.97 14.11 31.80
N PRO A 987 13.86 15.00 32.23
CA PRO A 987 13.73 15.72 33.45
C PRO A 987 12.63 16.75 33.28
N LEU A 988 12.30 17.31 34.42
CA LEU A 988 11.21 18.22 34.55
C LEU A 988 11.62 19.62 34.08
N ASP A 989 10.89 20.18 33.13
CA ASP A 989 11.09 21.57 32.70
C ASP A 989 10.55 22.53 33.77
N ASP A 990 11.11 23.74 33.87
CA ASP A 990 10.66 24.74 34.85
C ASP A 990 9.19 25.17 34.63
N THR A 991 8.67 24.95 33.43
CA THR A 991 7.27 25.22 33.05
C THR A 991 6.31 24.07 33.34
N ASP A 992 6.81 22.89 33.71
CA ASP A 992 5.99 21.69 33.91
C ASP A 992 5.23 21.73 35.24
N THR A 993 3.99 21.22 35.21
CA THR A 993 3.22 21.04 36.45
C THR A 993 3.70 19.79 37.19
N LYS A 994 4.37 19.98 38.34
CA LYS A 994 4.95 18.90 39.16
C LYS A 994 4.29 18.71 40.52
N PHE A 995 4.23 17.45 40.97
CA PHE A 995 3.77 17.04 42.29
C PHE A 995 4.77 16.13 42.98
N LYS A 996 5.13 16.40 44.25
CA LYS A 996 6.12 15.57 44.96
C LYS A 996 5.49 14.26 45.45
N LEU A 997 6.15 13.12 45.18
CA LEU A 997 5.85 11.80 45.73
C LEU A 997 6.76 11.54 46.93
N GLU A 998 6.25 11.74 48.14
CA GLU A 998 7.07 11.56 49.34
C GLU A 998 7.05 10.09 49.83
N PRO A 999 8.16 9.60 50.42
CA PRO A 999 8.19 8.28 51.02
C PRO A 999 7.41 8.26 52.33
N HIS A 1000 6.90 7.08 52.73
CA HIS A 1000 6.25 6.94 54.03
C HIS A 1000 7.25 7.28 55.16
N PRO A 1001 6.86 8.06 56.20
CA PRO A 1001 7.78 8.58 57.22
C PRO A 1001 8.51 7.51 58.05
N GLY A 1002 8.12 6.24 57.95
CA GLY A 1002 8.79 5.11 58.58
C GLY A 1002 9.89 4.43 57.74
N VAL A 1003 10.15 4.88 56.51
CA VAL A 1003 11.16 4.28 55.62
C VAL A 1003 12.52 4.93 55.83
N ASP A 1004 13.54 4.11 56.09
CA ASP A 1004 14.92 4.55 56.24
C ASP A 1004 15.61 4.69 54.87
N LEU A 1005 15.97 5.92 54.49
CA LEU A 1005 16.67 6.25 53.24
C LEU A 1005 18.09 6.81 53.48
N THR A 1006 18.58 6.78 54.73
CA THR A 1006 19.84 7.42 55.15
C THR A 1006 21.04 6.98 54.32
N ARG A 1007 21.16 5.69 54.00
CA ARG A 1007 22.21 5.14 53.13
C ARG A 1007 22.27 5.82 51.76
N TYR A 1008 21.11 6.01 51.12
CA TYR A 1008 21.04 6.65 49.80
C TYR A 1008 21.25 8.16 49.90
N THR A 1009 20.83 8.78 51.00
CA THR A 1009 21.12 10.19 51.30
C THR A 1009 22.63 10.42 51.37
N ASP A 1010 23.39 9.54 52.03
CA ASP A 1010 24.85 9.62 52.08
C ASP A 1010 25.48 9.41 50.69
N MET A 1011 24.97 8.48 49.88
CA MET A 1011 25.41 8.29 48.48
C MET A 1011 25.20 9.55 47.64
N VAL A 1012 24.01 10.16 47.70
CA VAL A 1012 23.69 11.40 46.98
C VAL A 1012 24.59 12.55 47.44
N HIS A 1013 24.81 12.70 48.75
CA HIS A 1013 25.67 13.75 49.30
C HIS A 1013 27.17 13.56 48.99
N SER A 1014 27.64 12.32 48.89
CA SER A 1014 29.01 12.00 48.51
C SER A 1014 29.32 12.22 47.02
N THR A 1015 28.29 12.53 46.21
CA THR A 1015 28.43 12.73 44.76
C THR A 1015 28.87 14.17 44.45
N GLU A 1016 30.17 14.38 44.22
CA GLU A 1016 30.67 15.64 43.68
C GLU A 1016 30.38 15.71 42.16
N LEU A 1017 29.29 16.36 41.76
CA LEU A 1017 29.15 16.81 40.37
C LEU A 1017 30.18 17.92 40.13
N GLY A 1018 31.23 17.64 39.36
CA GLY A 1018 32.14 18.67 38.85
C GLY A 1018 31.32 19.73 38.11
N GLY A 1019 31.14 20.91 38.73
CA GLY A 1019 30.17 21.91 38.28
C GLY A 1019 30.38 22.32 36.82
N VAL A 1020 29.28 22.51 36.07
CA VAL A 1020 29.15 23.05 34.68
C VAL A 1020 30.01 22.41 33.58
N ASN A 1021 31.12 21.73 33.89
CA ASN A 1021 32.13 21.19 32.97
C ASN A 1021 32.44 19.69 33.20
N GLY A 1022 31.67 18.98 34.05
CA GLY A 1022 31.76 17.52 34.13
C GLY A 1022 31.33 16.85 32.81
N PRO A 1023 31.84 15.64 32.49
CA PRO A 1023 31.42 14.92 31.28
C PRO A 1023 29.90 14.79 31.29
N ASP A 1024 29.26 15.24 30.20
CA ASP A 1024 27.80 15.26 30.08
C ASP A 1024 27.30 13.82 29.88
N LEU A 1025 27.22 13.06 30.98
CA LEU A 1025 26.73 11.67 31.03
C LEU A 1025 25.29 11.56 30.50
N LEU A 1026 24.53 12.66 30.54
CA LEU A 1026 23.21 12.75 29.94
C LEU A 1026 23.24 12.91 28.42
N GLY A 1027 24.32 13.41 27.81
CA GLY A 1027 24.36 13.72 26.38
C GLY A 1027 24.03 12.53 25.46
N ALA A 1028 24.40 11.31 25.86
CA ALA A 1028 24.09 10.08 25.12
C ALA A 1028 22.67 9.53 25.39
N ILE A 1029 22.08 9.86 26.54
CA ILE A 1029 20.79 9.32 27.04
C ILE A 1029 19.64 10.31 26.77
N TYR A 1030 19.98 11.59 26.55
CA TYR A 1030 19.11 12.76 26.56
C TYR A 1030 19.07 13.43 25.19
N ALA A 1031 18.63 12.73 24.15
CA ALA A 1031 18.02 13.45 23.04
C ALA A 1031 16.55 13.70 23.43
N PRO A 1032 16.19 14.87 23.99
CA PRO A 1032 14.79 15.18 24.21
C PRO A 1032 14.13 15.07 22.83
N ARG A 1033 13.00 14.37 22.74
CA ARG A 1033 12.05 14.60 21.66
C ARG A 1033 11.43 15.98 21.87
N GLY A 1034 12.26 17.02 21.82
CA GLY A 1034 11.84 18.40 21.83
C GLY A 1034 11.06 18.71 20.54
N ASN A 1035 10.41 19.86 20.50
CA ASN A 1035 9.60 20.34 19.37
C ASN A 1035 10.28 20.28 17.97
N ILE A 1036 11.59 20.06 17.90
CA ILE A 1036 12.36 19.96 16.66
C ILE A 1036 12.28 18.51 16.14
N GLN A 1037 11.45 18.27 15.13
CA GLN A 1037 11.30 16.96 14.50
C GLN A 1037 12.36 16.75 13.41
N VAL A 1038 13.47 16.09 13.76
CA VAL A 1038 14.47 15.67 12.77
C VAL A 1038 14.15 14.27 12.27
N HIS A 1039 13.93 14.14 10.97
CA HIS A 1039 13.68 12.86 10.33
C HIS A 1039 14.98 12.10 10.08
N SER A 1040 14.94 10.78 10.27
CA SER A 1040 16.01 9.90 9.81
C SER A 1040 16.16 10.03 8.29
N PRO A 1041 17.38 10.19 7.76
CA PRO A 1041 17.58 10.32 6.33
C PRO A 1041 17.17 9.02 5.62
N TYR A 1042 16.45 9.16 4.52
CA TYR A 1042 15.96 8.04 3.74
C TYR A 1042 15.97 8.39 2.25
N LEU A 1043 16.50 7.49 1.44
CA LEU A 1043 16.48 7.59 -0.02
C LEU A 1043 15.83 6.33 -0.57
N GLU A 1044 14.73 6.50 -1.30
CA GLU A 1044 14.06 5.37 -1.94
C GLU A 1044 14.95 4.73 -3.01
N VAL A 1045 14.98 3.40 -3.03
CA VAL A 1045 15.72 2.63 -4.06
C VAL A 1045 15.22 2.93 -5.48
N SER A 1046 13.95 3.34 -5.64
CA SER A 1046 13.39 3.81 -6.91
C SER A 1046 14.12 5.02 -7.50
N ALA A 1047 14.80 5.83 -6.69
CA ALA A 1047 15.53 7.02 -7.17
C ALA A 1047 16.65 6.66 -8.16
N PHE A 1048 17.20 5.46 -8.07
CA PHE A 1048 18.26 4.96 -8.97
C PHE A 1048 17.73 4.40 -10.29
N ASN A 1049 16.42 4.13 -10.39
CA ASN A 1049 15.82 3.50 -11.55
C ASN A 1049 15.01 4.52 -12.38
N PRO A 1050 15.46 4.90 -13.59
CA PRO A 1050 14.74 5.86 -14.43
C PRO A 1050 13.38 5.34 -14.93
N ARG A 1051 13.10 4.03 -14.84
CA ARG A 1051 11.81 3.40 -15.17
C ARG A 1051 10.86 3.31 -13.97
N ALA A 1052 11.28 3.72 -12.78
CA ALA A 1052 10.44 3.64 -11.58
C ALA A 1052 9.21 4.54 -11.72
N LYS A 1053 8.01 3.95 -11.58
CA LYS A 1053 6.77 4.72 -11.46
C LYS A 1053 6.57 5.03 -9.99
N GLN A 1054 6.82 6.26 -9.55
CA GLN A 1054 6.53 6.62 -8.18
C GLN A 1054 5.00 6.59 -7.93
N PRO A 1055 4.55 6.00 -6.81
CA PRO A 1055 3.18 6.20 -6.35
C PRO A 1055 3.03 7.68 -5.98
N SER A 1056 2.05 8.38 -6.55
CA SER A 1056 1.80 9.78 -6.23
C SER A 1056 1.59 9.96 -4.71
N ASN A 1057 2.60 10.49 -4.02
CA ASN A 1057 2.61 10.67 -2.56
C ASN A 1057 1.68 11.80 -2.07
N SER A 1058 0.98 12.50 -2.96
CA SER A 1058 0.03 13.58 -2.62
C SER A 1058 -1.25 13.10 -1.90
N ARG A 1059 -1.50 11.79 -1.79
CA ARG A 1059 -2.66 11.25 -1.03
C ARG A 1059 -2.39 10.94 0.44
N LYS A 1060 -1.14 11.00 0.91
CA LYS A 1060 -0.81 10.68 2.32
C LYS A 1060 -0.79 11.90 3.27
N SER A 1061 -0.71 13.13 2.78
CA SER A 1061 -0.60 14.32 3.65
C SER A 1061 -1.94 14.90 4.14
N ASP A 1062 -3.08 14.53 3.55
CA ASP A 1062 -4.40 15.12 3.90
C ASP A 1062 -5.17 14.37 5.01
N LYS A 1063 -4.58 13.36 5.65
CA LYS A 1063 -5.26 12.51 6.65
C LYS A 1063 -4.93 12.82 8.11
N ARG A 1064 -4.33 13.98 8.42
CA ARG A 1064 -3.93 14.35 9.80
C ARG A 1064 -4.90 15.28 10.54
N CYS A 1065 -6.02 15.67 9.94
CA CYS A 1065 -7.09 16.41 10.61
C CYS A 1065 -8.41 15.68 10.47
N ASP A 1066 -8.70 14.75 11.38
CA ASP A 1066 -10.05 14.38 11.86
C ASP A 1066 -9.93 13.20 12.84
N THR A 1067 -9.51 13.50 14.08
CA THR A 1067 -9.61 12.54 15.19
C THR A 1067 -10.93 12.76 15.90
N THR A 1068 -11.91 11.89 15.65
CA THR A 1068 -12.92 11.38 16.62
C THR A 1068 -13.98 10.57 15.86
N THR A 1069 -13.88 9.24 15.89
CA THR A 1069 -14.95 8.27 16.22
C THR A 1069 -14.50 6.85 15.90
N ASN A 1070 -14.57 5.99 16.92
CA ASN A 1070 -14.31 4.55 16.87
C ASN A 1070 -15.27 3.82 15.92
N GLY A 1071 -14.75 2.82 15.20
CA GLY A 1071 -15.56 1.88 14.43
C GLY A 1071 -14.71 0.94 13.59
N LEU A 1072 -14.27 -0.15 14.22
CA LEU A 1072 -13.68 -1.36 13.63
C LEU A 1072 -14.51 -1.83 12.41
N LEU A 1073 -13.94 -1.91 11.20
CA LEU A 1073 -14.31 -2.91 10.18
C LEU A 1073 -13.22 -2.98 9.09
N THR A 1074 -12.72 -4.19 8.89
CA THR A 1074 -11.71 -4.63 7.93
C THR A 1074 -12.21 -4.53 6.48
N SER A 1075 -11.48 -3.87 5.59
CA SER A 1075 -11.64 -4.03 4.14
C SER A 1075 -10.34 -3.81 3.37
N SER A 1076 -9.54 -4.86 3.24
CA SER A 1076 -8.48 -5.00 2.24
C SER A 1076 -8.98 -6.01 1.19
N ALA A 1077 -9.14 -5.54 -0.06
CA ALA A 1077 -9.06 -6.29 -1.33
C ALA A 1077 -9.97 -5.67 -2.41
N ARG A 1078 -9.43 -4.72 -3.20
CA ARG A 1078 -9.71 -4.52 -4.64
C ARG A 1078 -8.93 -3.30 -5.15
N SER A 1079 -7.77 -3.55 -5.74
CA SER A 1079 -7.18 -2.64 -6.74
C SER A 1079 -6.85 -3.45 -7.99
N ARG A 1080 -7.89 -3.72 -8.79
CA ARG A 1080 -7.72 -4.06 -10.20
C ARG A 1080 -7.47 -2.75 -10.94
N ARG A 1081 -6.45 -2.75 -11.80
CA ARG A 1081 -6.13 -1.77 -12.86
C ARG A 1081 -7.31 -0.84 -13.18
N ARG A 1082 -7.30 0.37 -12.63
CA ARG A 1082 -7.82 1.54 -13.33
C ARG A 1082 -6.64 2.15 -14.07
N THR A 1083 -6.67 1.99 -15.38
CA THR A 1083 -5.91 2.79 -16.32
C THR A 1083 -6.10 4.26 -15.99
N ILE A 1084 -4.99 4.98 -15.93
CA ILE A 1084 -4.92 6.43 -15.82
C ILE A 1084 -5.48 7.01 -17.13
N GLY A 1085 -6.79 7.22 -17.16
CA GLY A 1085 -7.50 8.06 -18.11
C GLY A 1085 -8.01 9.27 -17.33
N GLY A 1086 -7.25 10.36 -17.38
CA GLY A 1086 -7.58 11.62 -16.74
C GLY A 1086 -8.56 12.43 -17.57
N THR A 1087 -9.68 11.85 -18.01
CA THR A 1087 -10.85 12.65 -18.35
C THR A 1087 -11.74 12.66 -17.12
N SER A 1088 -11.92 13.85 -16.54
CA SER A 1088 -12.86 14.13 -15.47
C SER A 1088 -14.29 13.87 -15.96
N THR A 1089 -14.69 12.61 -16.06
CA THR A 1089 -16.08 12.21 -16.24
C THR A 1089 -16.73 12.23 -14.87
N SER A 1090 -17.84 12.96 -14.80
CA SER A 1090 -18.67 13.17 -13.63
C SER A 1090 -19.41 11.90 -13.22
N ASP A 1091 -18.69 10.86 -12.81
CA ASP A 1091 -19.29 9.71 -12.14
C ASP A 1091 -20.00 10.20 -10.86
N GLY A 1092 -21.25 9.78 -10.68
CA GLY A 1092 -22.22 10.27 -9.71
C GLY A 1092 -21.63 10.54 -8.33
N ARG A 1093 -21.31 11.81 -8.06
CA ARG A 1093 -20.81 12.22 -6.75
C ARG A 1093 -21.99 12.33 -5.79
N TRP A 1094 -21.86 11.70 -4.63
CA TRP A 1094 -22.76 11.87 -3.50
C TRP A 1094 -22.85 13.33 -2.98
N GLN A 1095 -21.97 14.23 -3.45
CA GLN A 1095 -21.90 15.63 -3.00
C GLN A 1095 -21.69 16.62 -4.17
N PRO A 1096 -22.66 16.78 -5.08
CA PRO A 1096 -22.53 17.68 -6.25
C PRO A 1096 -22.42 19.17 -5.87
N TRP A 1097 -22.82 19.54 -4.65
CA TRP A 1097 -22.70 20.91 -4.13
C TRP A 1097 -21.27 21.30 -3.72
N LYS A 1098 -20.36 20.33 -3.55
CA LYS A 1098 -18.95 20.62 -3.30
C LYS A 1098 -18.24 20.85 -4.64
N ARG A 1099 -17.58 22.00 -4.77
CA ARG A 1099 -16.82 22.34 -5.98
C ARG A 1099 -15.62 21.41 -6.09
N GLU A 1100 -15.39 20.85 -7.27
CA GLU A 1100 -14.19 20.08 -7.56
C GLU A 1100 -12.96 20.98 -7.40
N MET A 1101 -12.06 20.58 -6.50
CA MET A 1101 -10.78 21.23 -6.32
C MET A 1101 -9.80 20.60 -7.30
N ARG A 1102 -9.21 21.43 -8.16
CA ARG A 1102 -7.94 21.10 -8.80
C ARG A 1102 -6.87 21.62 -7.84
N PRO A 1103 -6.23 20.77 -7.02
CA PRO A 1103 -5.11 21.23 -6.22
C PRO A 1103 -4.02 21.77 -7.14
N TYR A 1104 -3.17 22.67 -6.63
CA TYR A 1104 -1.93 23.02 -7.35
C TYR A 1104 -1.16 21.74 -7.65
N SER A 1105 -1.15 21.37 -8.92
CA SER A 1105 -0.47 20.17 -9.38
C SER A 1105 0.98 20.54 -9.68
N VAL A 1106 1.85 20.41 -8.67
CA VAL A 1106 3.30 20.34 -8.90
C VAL A 1106 3.66 19.19 -9.87
N GLU A 1107 2.70 18.30 -10.12
CA GLU A 1107 2.73 17.14 -11.01
C GLU A 1107 2.98 17.44 -12.51
N LYS A 1108 3.11 18.69 -12.94
CA LYS A 1108 3.59 18.98 -14.31
C LYS A 1108 5.03 18.51 -14.52
N LEU A 1109 5.87 18.65 -13.50
CA LEU A 1109 7.20 18.07 -13.47
C LEU A 1109 7.06 16.58 -13.11
N LEU A 1110 7.33 15.72 -14.09
CA LEU A 1110 7.31 14.28 -13.89
C LEU A 1110 8.67 13.83 -13.35
N ILE A 1111 8.65 13.11 -12.23
CA ILE A 1111 9.86 12.58 -11.57
C ILE A 1111 9.72 11.05 -11.47
N PRO A 1112 10.61 10.26 -12.09
CA PRO A 1112 11.63 10.68 -13.05
C PRO A 1112 11.02 11.19 -14.37
N LEU A 1113 11.84 11.87 -15.20
CA LEU A 1113 11.42 12.42 -16.49
C LEU A 1113 10.92 11.33 -17.44
N PRO A 1114 9.94 11.62 -18.32
CA PRO A 1114 9.28 10.62 -19.17
C PRO A 1114 10.12 10.29 -20.42
N ILE A 1115 11.35 9.84 -20.22
CA ILE A 1115 12.28 9.48 -21.31
C ILE A 1115 11.87 8.10 -21.87
N PRO A 1116 11.71 7.94 -23.19
CA PRO A 1116 11.37 6.65 -23.81
C PRO A 1116 12.55 5.66 -23.73
N HIS A 1117 12.24 4.35 -23.82
CA HIS A 1117 13.29 3.32 -23.82
C HIS A 1117 14.24 3.48 -25.03
N PRO A 1118 15.55 3.19 -24.88
CA PRO A 1118 16.55 3.32 -25.95
C PRO A 1118 16.17 2.64 -27.28
N ALA A 1119 15.51 1.48 -27.24
CA ALA A 1119 15.01 0.81 -28.45
C ALA A 1119 14.00 1.67 -29.24
N ARG A 1120 13.16 2.47 -28.56
CA ARG A 1120 12.23 3.40 -29.22
C ARG A 1120 12.96 4.62 -29.77
N ILE A 1121 13.98 5.11 -29.05
CA ILE A 1121 14.83 6.21 -29.50
C ILE A 1121 15.53 5.82 -30.80
N ALA A 1122 16.11 4.62 -30.84
CA ALA A 1122 16.76 4.05 -32.01
C ALA A 1122 15.84 4.04 -33.23
N VAL A 1123 14.62 3.48 -33.11
CA VAL A 1123 13.65 3.48 -34.22
C VAL A 1123 13.21 4.90 -34.60
N THR A 1124 13.12 5.83 -33.65
CA THR A 1124 12.79 7.24 -33.93
C THR A 1124 13.89 7.93 -34.75
N ILE A 1125 15.17 7.67 -34.42
CA ILE A 1125 16.32 8.16 -35.18
C ILE A 1125 16.32 7.55 -36.59
N HIS A 1126 16.15 6.22 -36.69
CA HIS A 1126 16.06 5.52 -37.97
C HIS A 1126 14.95 6.06 -38.86
N ASN A 1127 13.76 6.34 -38.30
CA ASN A 1127 12.65 6.91 -39.05
C ASN A 1127 12.88 8.36 -39.51
N ARG A 1128 13.75 9.10 -38.83
CA ARG A 1128 14.15 10.46 -39.23
C ARG A 1128 15.14 10.41 -40.39
N ASP A 1129 16.04 9.44 -40.36
CA ASP A 1129 17.23 9.40 -41.22
C ASP A 1129 17.05 8.46 -42.44
N SER A 1130 16.01 7.62 -42.48
CA SER A 1130 15.72 6.68 -43.59
C SER A 1130 14.43 7.00 -44.36
N GLU A 1131 14.40 6.63 -45.65
CA GLU A 1131 13.24 6.82 -46.54
C GLU A 1131 12.08 5.84 -46.28
N ASP A 1132 12.36 4.72 -45.58
CA ASP A 1132 11.41 3.64 -45.26
C ASP A 1132 11.08 3.60 -43.74
N PRO A 1133 10.15 4.46 -43.26
CA PRO A 1133 9.85 4.58 -41.84
C PRO A 1133 9.08 3.36 -41.30
N ILE A 1134 9.46 2.95 -40.08
CA ILE A 1134 8.76 1.95 -39.29
C ILE A 1134 7.56 2.62 -38.60
N LEU A 1135 6.35 2.07 -38.78
CA LEU A 1135 5.11 2.60 -38.18
C LEU A 1135 5.07 2.36 -36.66
N LEU A 1136 5.64 3.29 -35.89
CA LEU A 1136 5.68 3.26 -34.41
C LEU A 1136 4.28 3.23 -33.76
N ASP A 1137 3.28 3.80 -34.43
CA ASP A 1137 1.88 3.82 -33.96
C ASP A 1137 1.17 2.46 -34.10
N SER A 1138 1.77 1.50 -34.82
CA SER A 1138 1.20 0.17 -34.98
C SER A 1138 1.25 -0.60 -33.65
N GLU A 1139 0.11 -1.15 -33.22
CA GLU A 1139 0.03 -1.96 -31.99
C GLU A 1139 1.02 -3.13 -32.00
N LEU A 1140 1.26 -3.74 -33.16
CA LEU A 1140 2.25 -4.79 -33.35
C LEU A 1140 3.67 -4.28 -33.09
N CYS A 1141 4.02 -3.10 -33.60
CA CYS A 1141 5.33 -2.49 -33.37
C CYS A 1141 5.54 -2.18 -31.88
N GLN A 1142 4.53 -1.62 -31.22
CA GLN A 1142 4.59 -1.34 -29.78
C GLN A 1142 4.74 -2.60 -28.93
N ASN A 1143 4.08 -3.69 -29.33
CA ASN A 1143 4.19 -4.99 -28.66
C ASN A 1143 5.57 -5.63 -28.86
N ILE A 1144 6.12 -5.56 -30.07
CA ILE A 1144 7.49 -6.02 -30.37
C ILE A 1144 8.53 -5.21 -29.57
N LEU A 1145 8.42 -3.88 -29.55
CA LEU A 1145 9.31 -3.02 -28.77
C LEU A 1145 9.18 -3.28 -27.27
N ARG A 1146 7.97 -3.55 -26.76
CA ARG A 1146 7.77 -3.94 -25.37
C ARG A 1146 8.42 -5.29 -25.05
N ALA A 1147 8.35 -6.26 -25.95
CA ALA A 1147 9.04 -7.53 -25.78
C ALA A 1147 10.57 -7.35 -25.72
N ILE A 1148 11.14 -6.47 -26.56
CA ILE A 1148 12.56 -6.09 -26.51
C ILE A 1148 12.91 -5.35 -25.20
N GLU A 1149 12.00 -4.53 -24.67
CA GLU A 1149 12.16 -3.85 -23.37
C GLU A 1149 12.13 -4.80 -22.16
N GLU A 1150 11.54 -5.99 -22.33
CA GLU A 1150 11.32 -6.99 -21.28
C GLU A 1150 12.32 -8.15 -21.34
N SER A 1151 13.02 -8.34 -22.47
CA SER A 1151 14.03 -9.37 -22.64
C SER A 1151 15.27 -9.10 -21.76
N PRO A 1152 15.90 -10.15 -21.19
CA PRO A 1152 17.20 -10.02 -20.55
C PRO A 1152 18.25 -9.85 -21.67
N GLY A 1153 18.85 -8.66 -21.76
CA GLY A 1153 19.87 -8.36 -22.76
C GLY A 1153 21.26 -8.63 -22.20
N GLU A 1154 22.02 -9.53 -22.81
CA GLU A 1154 23.48 -9.48 -22.70
C GLU A 1154 23.97 -8.21 -23.41
N MET A 1155 24.72 -7.38 -22.68
CA MET A 1155 25.38 -6.21 -23.27
C MET A 1155 26.48 -6.69 -24.21
N ALA A 1156 26.49 -6.19 -25.44
CA ALA A 1156 27.65 -6.21 -26.31
C ALA A 1156 28.70 -5.23 -25.78
N ILE A 1157 29.40 -5.59 -24.71
CA ILE A 1157 30.62 -4.91 -24.28
C ILE A 1157 31.70 -5.98 -24.28
N GLU A 1158 32.74 -5.76 -25.09
CA GLU A 1158 33.89 -6.64 -25.39
C GLU A 1158 33.74 -7.65 -26.55
N SER A 1159 33.57 -7.16 -27.78
CA SER A 1159 34.05 -7.90 -28.97
C SER A 1159 34.38 -7.04 -30.19
N ILE A 1160 34.62 -5.73 -30.02
CA ILE A 1160 35.14 -4.87 -31.10
C ILE A 1160 36.62 -4.63 -30.86
N ASN A 1161 37.44 -5.66 -31.06
CA ASN A 1161 38.87 -5.52 -31.35
C ASN A 1161 39.43 -6.84 -31.85
N ARG A 1162 39.20 -7.12 -33.13
CA ARG A 1162 40.05 -7.88 -34.08
C ARG A 1162 39.19 -8.38 -35.21
N TYR A 1163 38.92 -7.56 -36.22
CA TYR A 1163 38.86 -8.04 -37.60
C TYR A 1163 39.14 -6.85 -38.52
N ARG A 1164 40.43 -6.64 -38.78
CA ARG A 1164 40.90 -5.76 -39.84
C ARG A 1164 41.27 -6.64 -41.02
N GLY A 1165 40.52 -6.53 -42.11
CA GLY A 1165 40.94 -6.98 -43.44
C GLY A 1165 39.92 -7.87 -44.14
N GLY A 1166 39.34 -7.35 -45.23
CA GLY A 1166 38.62 -8.17 -46.21
C GLY A 1166 37.42 -7.46 -46.84
N CYS A 1167 37.67 -6.77 -47.94
CA CYS A 1167 36.64 -6.30 -48.87
C CYS A 1167 35.78 -7.48 -49.36
N GLY A 1168 34.45 -7.32 -49.35
CA GLY A 1168 33.52 -8.26 -49.98
C GLY A 1168 32.06 -7.98 -49.60
N ASP A 1169 31.31 -7.38 -50.52
CA ASP A 1169 29.85 -7.35 -50.49
C ASP A 1169 29.30 -8.74 -50.15
N SER A 1170 28.59 -8.88 -49.02
CA SER A 1170 27.85 -10.11 -48.76
C SER A 1170 26.53 -9.86 -48.05
N SER A 1171 25.52 -10.47 -48.66
CA SER A 1171 24.10 -10.54 -48.32
C SER A 1171 23.81 -10.92 -46.87
N PHE A 1172 22.76 -10.32 -46.32
CA PHE A 1172 22.18 -10.48 -44.99
C PHE A 1172 21.52 -11.87 -44.73
N ASP A 1173 22.13 -12.97 -45.18
CA ASP A 1173 21.46 -14.28 -45.24
C ASP A 1173 22.18 -15.44 -44.51
N SER A 1174 23.21 -15.19 -43.71
CA SER A 1174 24.07 -16.29 -43.18
C SER A 1174 24.13 -16.50 -41.67
N VAL A 1175 23.24 -15.90 -40.87
CA VAL A 1175 23.22 -16.16 -39.40
C VAL A 1175 22.24 -17.29 -38.99
N ALA A 1176 21.75 -18.06 -39.95
CA ALA A 1176 20.70 -19.07 -39.75
C ALA A 1176 21.17 -20.53 -39.91
N SER A 1177 22.35 -20.87 -39.40
CA SER A 1177 22.83 -22.26 -39.42
C SER A 1177 23.62 -22.60 -38.16
N GLN A 1178 22.95 -22.72 -37.01
CA GLN A 1178 23.41 -23.51 -35.87
C GLN A 1178 22.28 -23.74 -34.87
N SER A 1179 21.39 -24.69 -35.18
CA SER A 1179 20.57 -25.35 -34.17
C SER A 1179 20.17 -26.74 -34.67
N SER A 1180 21.13 -27.66 -34.66
CA SER A 1180 20.90 -29.09 -34.77
C SER A 1180 21.62 -29.80 -33.62
N MET A 1181 20.91 -30.00 -32.51
CA MET A 1181 21.26 -31.02 -31.52
C MET A 1181 19.96 -31.71 -31.10
N SER A 1182 19.81 -32.93 -31.59
CA SER A 1182 18.86 -33.95 -31.16
C SER A 1182 19.16 -34.41 -29.73
N LEU A 1183 18.14 -34.57 -28.89
CA LEU A 1183 18.23 -35.50 -27.77
C LEU A 1183 16.87 -36.11 -27.40
N GLU A 1184 16.97 -37.26 -26.75
CA GLU A 1184 16.09 -38.41 -26.83
C GLU A 1184 14.76 -38.31 -26.06
N THR A 1185 13.87 -39.18 -26.50
CA THR A 1185 12.61 -39.58 -25.88
C THR A 1185 12.78 -40.08 -24.44
N GLY A 1186 12.00 -39.49 -23.53
CA GLY A 1186 11.66 -40.07 -22.23
C GLY A 1186 10.19 -39.79 -21.94
N LEU A 1187 9.38 -40.85 -22.04
CA LEU A 1187 7.99 -40.87 -21.59
C LEU A 1187 7.98 -40.68 -20.07
N ASP A 1188 7.20 -39.71 -19.58
CA ASP A 1188 6.27 -39.99 -18.49
C ASP A 1188 5.07 -39.04 -18.52
N LYS A 1189 3.93 -39.68 -18.32
CA LYS A 1189 2.57 -39.18 -18.42
C LYS A 1189 2.20 -38.66 -17.03
N ASP A 1190 1.70 -37.45 -16.90
CA ASP A 1190 0.53 -37.20 -16.05
C ASP A 1190 -0.14 -35.85 -16.31
N ASN A 1191 -1.45 -35.88 -16.10
CA ASN A 1191 -2.46 -34.89 -16.48
C ASN A 1191 -2.19 -33.47 -15.99
N ASP A 1192 -2.37 -32.49 -16.88
CA ASP A 1192 -2.95 -31.21 -16.49
C ASP A 1192 -3.88 -30.64 -17.57
N THR A 1193 -5.10 -30.38 -17.11
CA THR A 1193 -6.25 -29.82 -17.83
C THR A 1193 -5.96 -28.39 -18.31
N GLU A 1194 -6.03 -28.20 -19.64
CA GLU A 1194 -6.00 -26.89 -20.29
C GLU A 1194 -7.22 -26.04 -19.89
N GLU A 1195 -6.98 -24.90 -19.23
CA GLU A 1195 -7.95 -23.80 -19.14
C GLU A 1195 -7.69 -22.82 -20.28
N THR A 1196 -8.63 -22.77 -21.23
CA THR A 1196 -8.70 -21.80 -22.32
C THR A 1196 -8.84 -20.37 -21.79
N VAL A 1197 -7.82 -19.54 -22.03
CA VAL A 1197 -7.88 -18.08 -21.83
C VAL A 1197 -8.42 -17.42 -23.09
N ASN A 1198 -9.64 -16.91 -23.03
CA ASN A 1198 -10.20 -16.03 -24.06
C ASN A 1198 -9.46 -14.69 -24.07
N ALA A 1199 -8.76 -14.42 -25.17
CA ALA A 1199 -8.28 -13.11 -25.55
C ALA A 1199 -9.24 -12.52 -26.59
N ASP A 1200 -10.20 -11.72 -26.14
CA ASP A 1200 -10.93 -10.78 -26.99
C ASP A 1200 -11.00 -9.43 -26.25
N LYS A 1201 -10.29 -8.44 -26.81
CA LYS A 1201 -10.50 -7.02 -26.54
C LYS A 1201 -10.70 -6.32 -27.88
N GLU A 1202 -11.80 -6.66 -28.54
CA GLU A 1202 -12.45 -5.72 -29.44
C GLU A 1202 -13.39 -4.85 -28.61
N GLY A 1203 -13.46 -3.55 -28.94
CA GLY A 1203 -14.35 -2.61 -28.28
C GLY A 1203 -15.79 -3.15 -28.27
N GLU A 1204 -16.49 -2.94 -27.16
CA GLU A 1204 -17.85 -3.43 -26.90
C GLU A 1204 -18.78 -3.15 -28.10
N THR A 1205 -18.87 -4.12 -29.01
CA THR A 1205 -19.71 -4.12 -30.19
C THR A 1205 -20.71 -5.24 -29.97
N TYR A 1206 -21.92 -4.89 -29.56
CA TYR A 1206 -23.00 -5.85 -29.34
C TYR A 1206 -23.39 -6.48 -30.68
N HIS A 1207 -22.89 -7.69 -30.95
CA HIS A 1207 -23.41 -8.55 -32.01
C HIS A 1207 -24.78 -9.09 -31.58
N TRP A 1208 -25.86 -8.52 -32.12
CA TRP A 1208 -27.19 -9.09 -32.00
C TRP A 1208 -27.36 -10.18 -33.05
N THR A 1209 -26.92 -11.40 -32.75
CA THR A 1209 -27.24 -12.59 -33.54
C THR A 1209 -28.22 -13.48 -32.79
N LEU A 1210 -29.12 -14.10 -33.54
CA LEU A 1210 -30.20 -14.98 -33.07
C LEU A 1210 -29.70 -16.29 -32.40
N SER A 1211 -28.38 -16.47 -32.21
CA SER A 1211 -27.77 -17.72 -31.76
C SER A 1211 -27.69 -17.90 -30.23
N ASN A 1212 -28.09 -16.90 -29.44
CA ASN A 1212 -27.90 -16.92 -27.97
C ASN A 1212 -29.17 -17.07 -27.12
N TRP A 1213 -30.24 -17.66 -27.64
CA TRP A 1213 -31.44 -17.96 -26.85
C TRP A 1213 -31.71 -19.46 -26.77
N GLY A 1214 -31.35 -20.07 -25.63
CA GLY A 1214 -31.78 -21.42 -25.26
C GLY A 1214 -30.97 -22.09 -24.14
N GLY A 1215 -31.34 -21.83 -22.87
CA GLY A 1215 -31.24 -22.67 -21.64
C GLY A 1215 -29.92 -23.35 -21.25
N ASP A 1216 -29.61 -23.68 -20.00
CA ASP A 1216 -30.20 -23.51 -18.68
C ASP A 1216 -29.08 -23.82 -17.64
N GLY A 1217 -29.20 -23.25 -16.44
CA GLY A 1217 -28.66 -23.69 -15.14
C GLY A 1217 -27.25 -24.30 -15.00
N GLY A 1218 -26.36 -23.60 -14.28
CA GLY A 1218 -25.13 -24.20 -13.75
C GLY A 1218 -24.21 -23.28 -12.94
N ILE A 1219 -24.50 -23.12 -11.65
CA ILE A 1219 -23.64 -22.45 -10.66
C ILE A 1219 -22.39 -23.30 -10.41
N THR A 1220 -21.19 -22.75 -10.61
CA THR A 1220 -19.94 -23.29 -10.03
C THR A 1220 -19.11 -22.19 -9.38
N ARG A 1221 -19.11 -22.18 -8.03
CA ARG A 1221 -18.14 -21.49 -7.19
C ARG A 1221 -16.79 -22.22 -7.28
N ARG A 1222 -15.70 -21.52 -7.61
CA ARG A 1222 -14.33 -21.99 -7.37
C ARG A 1222 -13.63 -21.13 -6.31
N ARG A 1223 -13.23 -21.79 -5.23
CA ARG A 1223 -12.35 -21.34 -4.14
C ARG A 1223 -10.96 -21.04 -4.72
N LYS A 1224 -10.35 -19.90 -4.37
CA LYS A 1224 -8.92 -19.63 -4.61
C LYS A 1224 -8.19 -19.69 -3.27
N ASN A 1225 -7.19 -20.56 -3.20
CA ASN A 1225 -6.19 -20.64 -2.14
C ASN A 1225 -4.83 -20.38 -2.81
N SER A 1226 -4.15 -19.30 -2.44
CA SER A 1226 -2.73 -19.08 -2.77
C SER A 1226 -2.17 -18.07 -1.77
N GLY A 1227 -1.59 -18.58 -0.69
CA GLY A 1227 -0.81 -17.78 0.25
C GLY A 1227 0.60 -17.60 -0.28
N SER A 1228 1.03 -16.34 -0.44
CA SER A 1228 2.43 -15.97 -0.35
C SER A 1228 2.54 -14.85 0.69
N ILE A 1229 3.20 -15.17 1.80
CA ILE A 1229 3.43 -14.25 2.92
C ILE A 1229 4.71 -13.49 2.60
N LYS A 1230 4.61 -12.17 2.50
CA LYS A 1230 5.76 -11.27 2.40
C LYS A 1230 6.13 -10.87 3.83
N VAL A 1231 7.31 -11.27 4.27
CA VAL A 1231 7.86 -10.96 5.59
C VAL A 1231 8.71 -9.70 5.43
N ASP A 1232 8.20 -8.57 5.91
CA ASP A 1232 9.01 -7.37 6.12
C ASP A 1232 9.41 -7.39 7.60
N LEU A 1233 10.72 -7.56 7.87
CA LEU A 1233 11.29 -7.65 9.21
C LEU A 1233 11.25 -6.27 9.88
N ALA A 1234 10.62 -6.18 11.06
CA ALA A 1234 10.76 -5.02 11.94
C ALA A 1234 12.15 -5.03 12.59
N SER A 1235 12.68 -3.84 12.88
CA SER A 1235 13.90 -3.68 13.69
C SER A 1235 13.70 -4.30 15.08
N PRO A 1236 14.70 -4.99 15.66
CA PRO A 1236 14.62 -5.55 17.02
C PRO A 1236 14.36 -4.53 18.13
N GLU A 1237 14.54 -3.23 17.84
CA GLU A 1237 14.41 -2.12 18.79
C GLU A 1237 12.94 -1.79 19.17
N ASP A 1238 11.95 -2.29 18.42
CA ASP A 1238 10.53 -1.97 18.61
C ASP A 1238 9.72 -3.05 19.36
N VAL A 1239 10.38 -4.06 19.94
CA VAL A 1239 9.72 -5.18 20.64
C VAL A 1239 10.18 -5.26 22.09
N THR A 1240 9.37 -4.72 23.01
CA THR A 1240 9.55 -4.95 24.46
C THR A 1240 8.69 -6.13 24.90
N LEU A 1241 9.32 -7.21 25.37
CA LEU A 1241 8.65 -8.35 26.00
C LEU A 1241 8.38 -8.04 27.48
N ASP A 1242 7.11 -8.03 27.86
CA ASP A 1242 6.70 -7.98 29.27
C ASP A 1242 6.81 -9.41 29.84
N THR A 1243 7.61 -9.62 30.89
CA THR A 1243 8.03 -10.97 31.35
C THR A 1243 6.91 -11.79 31.99
N ASP A 1244 5.72 -11.21 32.24
CA ASP A 1244 4.68 -11.84 33.04
C ASP A 1244 3.38 -12.18 32.27
N THR A 1245 3.29 -11.91 30.96
CA THR A 1245 2.10 -12.33 30.18
C THR A 1245 2.48 -12.81 28.78
N THR A 1246 1.92 -13.93 28.33
CA THR A 1246 2.08 -14.46 26.96
C THR A 1246 1.32 -13.61 25.91
N ARG A 1247 1.37 -12.28 26.02
CA ARG A 1247 0.79 -11.32 25.08
C ARG A 1247 1.83 -10.30 24.64
N VAL A 1248 2.07 -10.25 23.34
CA VAL A 1248 2.83 -9.19 22.67
C VAL A 1248 1.99 -7.92 22.66
N MET A 1249 2.48 -6.84 23.27
CA MET A 1249 1.90 -5.50 23.18
C MET A 1249 2.76 -4.65 22.23
N PHE A 1250 2.15 -4.17 21.15
CA PHE A 1250 2.77 -3.19 20.26
C PHE A 1250 2.59 -1.77 20.84
N SER A 1251 3.66 -0.97 20.80
CA SER A 1251 3.61 0.47 21.07
C SER A 1251 2.57 1.16 20.17
N THR A 1252 1.78 2.07 20.74
CA THR A 1252 0.60 2.67 20.10
C THR A 1252 0.92 3.73 19.03
N TYR A 1253 2.17 3.83 18.58
CA TYR A 1253 2.61 4.76 17.52
C TYR A 1253 3.38 4.08 16.37
N GLY A 1254 3.08 2.81 16.08
CA GLY A 1254 3.54 2.10 14.88
C GLY A 1254 2.37 1.64 14.02
N THR A 1255 2.48 1.78 12.70
CA THR A 1255 1.52 1.30 11.70
C THR A 1255 1.11 -0.16 11.93
N THR A 1256 -0.21 -0.42 11.93
CA THR A 1256 -0.84 -1.73 12.18
C THR A 1256 -0.45 -2.81 11.17
N VAL A 1257 -0.15 -4.01 11.68
CA VAL A 1257 0.02 -5.29 10.95
C VAL A 1257 -1.24 -5.70 10.19
#